data_AF-A0A956K428-F1
#
_entry.id   AF-A0A956K428-F1
#
_cell.length_a   1.000
_cell.length_b   1.000
_cell.length_c   1.000
_cell.angle_alpha   90.00
_cell.angle_beta   90.00
_cell.angle_gamma   90.00
#
_symmetry.space_group_name_H-M   'P 1'
#
loop_
_entity.id
_entity.type
_entity.pdbx_description
1 polymer ?
#
loop_
_entity_poly.entity_id
_entity_poly.type
_entity_poly.pdbx_seq_one_letter_code
_entity_poly.pdbx_strand_id
1 'polypeptide(L)'
;MFALLAAAEYPNAPLDLQLQVGWLALLTLTLIFFWVWTRAESFRRSILSREDPRLFAFWRIGLGVATIQNFWNLLIHWRMLWTDEGMFTGEETRSRLGRAELAGWTEVDGFLDGWAIVKFYWGKYSLLYFDSSPDFVKGYLILLFVVLGLFTIGFRTRLTGVVAFILINSIYNRNAVYLEGHDTVYRCLWLYTIVARTDAAWSVDNWLRRIREGRLAKALAAGGTPGYDWLHFADRAGHWVYGGAFALWFCAYVKYQSTTVWAVMLIGIVTSLLIGMVEQRTRMSAAKAGTLEIREPKRFELIPAWPRYLIIAQLLCIYCATGLYKTGDVWVKGDALYYSLNMDHFYRFEGFTQWVSVYFATNMFRLMSHVTLWWEKLFPLVAIGLILEWGLRHKHEAWYQAQEKARWRKWLGRAALVAAHLCLWRLAVIALPWCLALQPDKSPTPAGKGLMIVHIVFAGVIPALVTLWFVLGRWPLKIKKPLVLTRLLPAREGEPSSEHVEIGQQFMRNWLFGRRIFLTLGVIFHGILFVFMNIGMFPLIMMWIYVCYFEAATWLKMLRWCTELLRRWKLTRWMAPKLCDDAFAENDEVLESPARAVARDGAGLWWLDPYRLLAGPFLLLTRKASLADIDRQANERGGRIPDGLVLALGALLFGLAAMRGLQAKTEADAGQAVTAEMSAEEASSVREEMRAEADARRETIERINKAGWWWVYGVLGFAAVAHFRRRRAFDRLIVADEKEAKKEAKKESKKTSETSEKDGQESAVEIASPPLLSGTLTRTAVLGLMLYHCGAVAALFTPTYSVTQAWRGEVSHVFGSWTRGLNVSQSWKMFSPNPPRGNTFMRTIVIDENDEPYMVGNDQYTNRPYVFWFNDRMRKMHRRMVGKSKWYLKYWGQYHCRDWAFNHDGQLPKEVQVMRLNTGIPAPDKLKEPSDPRKRTLKRNVVETYKCKDSDISPEMKLRRGWPLTDADKAQMEAEARRIERAAEGTRNSWAAREDFGGKPKAKEPTQRQREEQATAKPKFEPQK
;
A
#
# COMPACT_ATOMS: atom_id res chain seq x y z
N MET A 1 -20.52 13.01 35.01
CA MET A 1 -19.40 12.05 34.80
C MET A 1 -19.27 11.67 33.32
N PHE A 2 -19.01 12.66 32.45
CA PHE A 2 -18.94 12.55 30.98
C PHE A 2 -17.49 12.40 30.45
N ALA A 3 -16.50 12.19 31.33
CA ALA A 3 -15.07 12.31 31.00
C ALA A 3 -14.38 11.05 30.41
N LEU A 4 -15.11 9.97 30.11
CA LEU A 4 -14.46 8.69 29.77
C LEU A 4 -14.09 8.48 28.30
N LEU A 5 -14.37 9.42 27.40
CA LEU A 5 -13.91 9.39 26.00
C LEU A 5 -13.73 10.81 25.43
N ALA A 6 -13.15 11.75 26.19
CA ALA A 6 -12.70 13.00 25.58
C ALA A 6 -11.56 12.65 24.61
N ALA A 7 -11.77 12.92 23.32
CA ALA A 7 -10.64 12.95 22.39
C ALA A 7 -9.64 13.97 22.94
N ALA A 8 -8.35 13.63 22.97
CA ALA A 8 -7.33 14.60 23.36
C ALA A 8 -7.50 15.84 22.48
N GLU A 9 -7.78 16.99 23.11
CA GLU A 9 -7.82 18.28 22.43
C GLU A 9 -6.37 18.74 22.22
N TYR A 10 -6.10 19.40 21.08
CA TYR A 10 -4.78 19.91 20.72
C TYR A 10 -4.87 21.41 20.47
N PRO A 11 -3.79 22.18 20.71
CA PRO A 11 -3.79 23.61 20.46
C PRO A 11 -3.90 23.93 18.96
N ASN A 12 -4.47 25.10 18.62
CA ASN A 12 -4.68 25.55 17.24
C ASN A 12 -3.53 26.44 16.75
N ALA A 13 -2.71 25.93 15.83
CA ALA A 13 -1.58 26.67 15.27
C ALA A 13 -2.04 27.84 14.39
N PRO A 14 -1.41 29.03 14.47
CA PRO A 14 -1.62 30.13 13.53
C PRO A 14 -1.37 29.71 12.08
N LEU A 15 -2.09 30.29 11.12
CA LEU A 15 -2.00 29.92 9.70
C LEU A 15 -0.56 30.05 9.16
N ASP A 16 0.15 31.12 9.51
CA ASP A 16 1.53 31.37 9.09
C ASP A 16 2.48 30.24 9.52
N LEU A 17 2.31 29.73 10.74
CA LEU A 17 3.06 28.58 11.22
C LEU A 17 2.70 27.30 10.46
N GLN A 18 1.42 27.08 10.16
CA GLN A 18 0.99 25.92 9.37
C GLN A 18 1.65 25.93 7.98
N LEU A 19 1.70 27.10 7.33
CA LEU A 19 2.35 27.29 6.04
C LEU A 19 3.87 27.08 6.15
N GLN A 20 4.52 27.65 7.16
CA GLN A 20 5.94 27.48 7.40
C GLN A 20 6.32 26.00 7.59
N VAL A 21 5.54 25.24 8.36
CA VAL A 21 5.75 23.79 8.53
C VAL A 21 5.61 23.04 7.21
N GLY A 22 4.62 23.39 6.39
CA GLY A 22 4.45 22.85 5.05
C GLY A 22 5.67 23.10 4.15
N TRP A 23 6.18 24.34 4.12
CA TRP A 23 7.34 24.72 3.30
C TRP A 23 8.64 24.05 3.77
N LEU A 24 8.86 23.94 5.09
CA LEU A 24 10.03 23.22 5.63
C LEU A 24 9.96 21.72 5.33
N ALA A 25 8.77 21.12 5.37
CA ALA A 25 8.57 19.73 4.96
C ALA A 25 8.92 19.54 3.48
N LEU A 26 8.44 20.44 2.62
CA LEU A 26 8.74 20.43 1.18
C LEU A 26 10.24 20.64 0.90
N LEU A 27 10.89 21.59 1.59
CA LEU A 27 12.32 21.83 1.46
C LEU A 27 13.12 20.59 1.87
N THR A 28 12.74 19.95 2.98
CA THR A 28 13.34 18.69 3.42
C THR A 28 13.24 17.62 2.34
N LEU A 29 12.05 17.40 1.77
CA LEU A 29 11.84 16.43 0.70
C LEU A 29 12.70 16.76 -0.53
N THR A 30 12.74 18.01 -0.95
CA THR A 30 13.57 18.48 -2.07
C THR A 30 15.06 18.20 -1.84
N LEU A 31 15.57 18.47 -0.63
CA LEU A 31 16.96 18.19 -0.26
C LEU A 31 17.27 16.69 -0.23
N ILE A 32 16.33 15.87 0.24
CA ILE A 32 16.44 14.40 0.18
C ILE A 32 16.45 13.93 -1.28
N PHE A 33 15.59 14.45 -2.15
CA PHE A 33 15.60 14.12 -3.57
C PHE A 33 16.92 14.50 -4.25
N PHE A 34 17.48 15.66 -3.89
CA PHE A 34 18.77 16.08 -4.38
C PHE A 34 19.90 15.16 -3.91
N TRP A 35 19.87 14.73 -2.64
CA TRP A 35 20.77 13.69 -2.13
C TRP A 35 20.62 12.37 -2.92
N VAL A 36 19.40 11.89 -3.16
CA VAL A 36 19.13 10.70 -3.97
C VAL A 36 19.72 10.86 -5.38
N TRP A 37 19.52 12.03 -6.00
CA TRP A 37 20.05 12.33 -7.33
C TRP A 37 21.59 12.27 -7.38
N THR A 38 22.29 12.76 -6.36
CA THR A 38 23.77 12.63 -6.31
C THR A 38 24.25 11.17 -6.28
N ARG A 39 23.39 10.23 -5.84
CA ARG A 39 23.64 8.79 -5.77
C ARG A 39 22.68 7.98 -6.65
N ALA A 40 22.29 8.55 -7.78
CA ALA A 40 21.28 7.97 -8.65
C ALA A 40 21.60 6.53 -9.08
N GLU A 41 22.87 6.17 -9.27
CA GLU A 41 23.25 4.81 -9.69
C GLU A 41 22.94 3.78 -8.60
N SER A 42 23.34 4.08 -7.36
CA SER A 42 23.00 3.23 -6.20
C SER A 42 21.50 3.10 -6.01
N PHE A 43 20.77 4.22 -6.08
CA PHE A 43 19.31 4.21 -5.91
C PHE A 43 18.60 3.41 -7.01
N ARG A 44 18.96 3.66 -8.28
CA ARG A 44 18.44 2.96 -9.46
C ARG A 44 18.59 1.45 -9.32
N ARG A 45 19.80 1.00 -8.99
CA ARG A 45 20.08 -0.43 -8.82
C ARG A 45 19.44 -1.03 -7.58
N SER A 46 19.23 -0.25 -6.52
CA SER A 46 18.57 -0.78 -5.33
C SER A 46 17.10 -1.13 -5.58
N ILE A 47 16.36 -0.30 -6.33
CA ILE A 47 14.92 -0.41 -6.49
C ILE A 47 14.52 -1.06 -7.83
N LEU A 48 15.26 -0.77 -8.90
CA LEU A 48 14.93 -1.19 -10.27
C LEU A 48 15.79 -2.38 -10.73
N SER A 49 16.46 -3.07 -9.83
CA SER A 49 17.11 -4.35 -10.15
C SER A 49 16.10 -5.45 -10.39
N ARG A 50 16.59 -6.54 -10.97
CA ARG A 50 15.92 -7.84 -10.89
C ARG A 50 16.44 -8.65 -9.69
N GLU A 51 15.59 -9.52 -9.15
CA GLU A 51 15.88 -10.40 -8.02
C GLU A 51 15.33 -11.81 -8.23
N ASP A 52 15.71 -12.73 -7.35
CA ASP A 52 15.27 -14.13 -7.36
C ASP A 52 13.75 -14.25 -7.08
N PRO A 53 12.99 -14.93 -7.96
CA PRO A 53 11.54 -15.01 -7.86
C PRO A 53 11.02 -15.86 -6.71
N ARG A 54 11.85 -16.72 -6.11
CA ARG A 54 11.41 -17.66 -5.07
C ARG A 54 10.93 -16.97 -3.80
N LEU A 55 11.41 -15.75 -3.52
CA LEU A 55 10.85 -14.90 -2.48
C LEU A 55 9.37 -14.62 -2.72
N PHE A 56 9.01 -14.19 -3.94
CA PHE A 56 7.63 -13.85 -4.27
C PHE A 56 6.75 -15.08 -4.49
N ALA A 57 7.33 -16.24 -4.81
CA ALA A 57 6.63 -17.51 -4.75
C ALA A 57 6.25 -17.89 -3.31
N PHE A 58 7.19 -17.74 -2.36
CA PHE A 58 6.90 -17.93 -0.94
C PHE A 58 5.81 -16.97 -0.48
N TRP A 59 5.97 -15.67 -0.78
CA TRP A 59 4.99 -14.61 -0.50
C TRP A 59 3.58 -14.95 -0.99
N ARG A 60 3.46 -15.40 -2.25
CA ARG A 60 2.20 -15.77 -2.89
C ARG A 60 1.47 -16.87 -2.12
N ILE A 61 2.19 -17.94 -1.79
CA ILE A 61 1.63 -19.11 -1.11
C ILE A 61 1.07 -18.70 0.26
N GLY A 62 1.87 -18.02 1.08
CA GLY A 62 1.40 -17.63 2.41
C GLY A 62 0.36 -16.52 2.41
N LEU A 63 0.41 -15.56 1.48
CA LEU A 63 -0.66 -14.55 1.34
C LEU A 63 -1.98 -15.21 0.92
N GLY A 64 -1.94 -16.15 -0.01
CA GLY A 64 -3.11 -16.92 -0.45
C GLY A 64 -3.74 -17.72 0.69
N VAL A 65 -2.94 -18.54 1.38
CA VAL A 65 -3.39 -19.34 2.55
C VAL A 65 -3.92 -18.45 3.67
N ALA A 66 -3.21 -17.38 4.02
CA ALA A 66 -3.66 -16.47 5.08
C ALA A 66 -4.96 -15.75 4.70
N THR A 67 -5.17 -15.43 3.41
CA THR A 67 -6.41 -14.81 2.94
C THR A 67 -7.58 -15.80 2.96
N ILE A 68 -7.35 -17.07 2.58
CA ILE A 68 -8.34 -18.14 2.69
C ILE A 68 -8.79 -18.28 4.15
N GLN A 69 -7.85 -18.39 5.10
CA GLN A 69 -8.18 -18.46 6.52
C GLN A 69 -8.94 -17.20 7.00
N ASN A 70 -8.56 -16.02 6.51
CA ASN A 70 -9.21 -14.76 6.87
C ASN A 70 -10.71 -14.76 6.58
N PHE A 71 -11.11 -15.28 5.41
CA PHE A 71 -12.52 -15.37 5.00
C PHE A 71 -13.22 -16.62 5.54
N TRP A 72 -12.50 -17.74 5.70
CA TRP A 72 -13.06 -18.92 6.37
C TRP A 72 -13.60 -18.56 7.76
N ASN A 73 -12.84 -17.77 8.52
CA ASN A 73 -13.25 -17.29 9.83
C ASN A 73 -14.58 -16.51 9.85
N LEU A 74 -15.02 -15.96 8.72
CA LEU A 74 -16.26 -15.20 8.60
C LEU A 74 -17.42 -16.02 8.00
N LEU A 75 -17.16 -17.25 7.55
CA LEU A 75 -18.18 -18.07 6.90
C LEU A 75 -19.38 -18.32 7.78
N ILE A 76 -19.25 -18.32 9.11
CA ILE A 76 -20.40 -18.52 10.01
C ILE A 76 -21.36 -17.31 10.04
N HIS A 77 -20.92 -16.13 9.57
CA HIS A 77 -21.68 -14.88 9.58
C HIS A 77 -22.10 -14.42 8.17
N TRP A 78 -21.92 -15.27 7.17
CA TRP A 78 -22.06 -14.88 5.77
C TRP A 78 -23.45 -14.30 5.44
N ARG A 79 -24.53 -14.92 5.95
CA ARG A 79 -25.91 -14.45 5.78
C ARG A 79 -26.11 -13.08 6.40
N MET A 80 -25.78 -12.94 7.69
CA MET A 80 -25.88 -11.67 8.41
C MET A 80 -25.09 -10.53 7.73
N LEU A 81 -23.90 -10.80 7.22
CA LEU A 81 -22.99 -9.77 6.74
C LEU A 81 -23.26 -9.30 5.31
N TRP A 82 -23.62 -10.21 4.42
CA TRP A 82 -23.53 -9.98 2.99
C TRP A 82 -24.80 -10.25 2.21
N THR A 83 -25.82 -10.88 2.80
CA THR A 83 -27.09 -11.12 2.11
C THR A 83 -28.11 -10.01 2.36
N ASP A 84 -29.14 -9.95 1.51
CA ASP A 84 -30.33 -9.12 1.68
C ASP A 84 -31.17 -9.53 2.91
N GLU A 85 -31.09 -10.80 3.33
CA GLU A 85 -31.65 -11.30 4.60
C GLU A 85 -30.84 -10.87 5.84
N GLY A 86 -29.66 -10.27 5.64
CA GLY A 86 -28.71 -9.92 6.68
C GLY A 86 -28.97 -8.55 7.30
N MET A 87 -27.94 -7.86 7.79
CA MET A 87 -28.10 -6.53 8.39
C MET A 87 -28.76 -5.51 7.45
N PHE A 88 -28.49 -5.60 6.15
CA PHE A 88 -28.99 -4.64 5.17
C PHE A 88 -29.75 -5.35 4.06
N THR A 89 -30.96 -4.89 3.77
CA THR A 89 -31.67 -5.29 2.55
C THR A 89 -30.91 -4.82 1.31
N GLY A 90 -31.27 -5.36 0.14
CA GLY A 90 -30.67 -4.92 -1.14
C GLY A 90 -30.84 -3.41 -1.35
N GLU A 91 -32.03 -2.89 -1.08
CA GLU A 91 -32.35 -1.47 -1.21
C GLU A 91 -31.56 -0.58 -0.23
N GLU A 92 -31.49 -0.97 1.05
CA GLU A 92 -30.71 -0.23 2.06
C GLU A 92 -29.23 -0.18 1.70
N THR A 93 -28.73 -1.26 1.11
CA THR A 93 -27.35 -1.37 0.65
C THR A 93 -27.08 -0.38 -0.49
N ARG A 94 -27.93 -0.36 -1.51
CA ARG A 94 -27.78 0.55 -2.66
C ARG A 94 -27.91 2.01 -2.22
N SER A 95 -28.92 2.33 -1.44
CA SER A 95 -29.23 3.71 -1.04
C SER A 95 -28.27 4.32 -0.02
N ARG A 96 -27.62 3.50 0.83
CA ARG A 96 -26.72 3.98 1.90
C ARG A 96 -25.25 3.67 1.67
N LEU A 97 -24.92 2.51 1.14
CA LEU A 97 -23.52 2.05 0.99
C LEU A 97 -23.01 2.23 -0.44
N GLY A 98 -23.86 2.02 -1.44
CA GLY A 98 -23.49 2.08 -2.85
C GLY A 98 -23.90 3.35 -3.60
N ARG A 99 -24.50 4.35 -2.93
CA ARG A 99 -25.14 5.50 -3.62
C ARG A 99 -24.21 6.24 -4.57
N ALA A 100 -22.97 6.52 -4.16
CA ALA A 100 -22.04 7.29 -4.97
C ALA A 100 -21.47 6.45 -6.13
N GLU A 101 -21.25 5.17 -5.86
CA GLU A 101 -20.69 4.18 -6.77
C GLU A 101 -21.68 3.74 -7.85
N LEU A 102 -22.97 3.68 -7.51
CA LEU A 102 -24.08 3.33 -8.41
C LEU A 102 -24.73 4.56 -9.05
N ALA A 103 -24.10 5.73 -9.00
CA ALA A 103 -24.70 6.96 -9.54
C ALA A 103 -25.04 6.90 -11.04
N GLY A 104 -24.42 6.00 -11.80
CA GLY A 104 -24.71 5.75 -13.23
C GLY A 104 -25.28 4.37 -13.48
N TRP A 105 -25.96 3.78 -12.50
CA TRP A 105 -26.55 2.45 -12.57
C TRP A 105 -28.00 2.46 -12.09
N THR A 106 -28.88 1.71 -12.75
CA THR A 106 -30.28 1.52 -12.34
C THR A 106 -30.65 0.03 -12.37
N GLU A 107 -31.67 -0.37 -11.60
CA GLU A 107 -32.17 -1.76 -11.60
C GLU A 107 -32.87 -2.15 -12.93
N VAL A 108 -33.35 -1.15 -13.65
CA VAL A 108 -34.05 -1.29 -14.94
C VAL A 108 -33.05 -1.44 -16.08
N ASP A 109 -32.10 -0.50 -16.18
CA ASP A 109 -31.22 -0.34 -17.34
C ASP A 109 -29.84 -0.97 -17.14
N GLY A 110 -29.48 -1.28 -15.90
CA GLY A 110 -28.09 -1.59 -15.57
C GLY A 110 -27.21 -0.35 -15.60
N PHE A 111 -25.97 -0.47 -16.09
CA PHE A 111 -25.09 0.68 -16.25
C PHE A 111 -25.52 1.54 -17.45
N LEU A 112 -25.59 2.85 -17.26
CA LEU A 112 -26.05 3.79 -18.29
C LEU A 112 -25.02 4.00 -19.40
N ASP A 113 -23.73 3.89 -19.10
CA ASP A 113 -22.62 3.98 -20.06
C ASP A 113 -21.33 3.35 -19.50
N GLY A 114 -20.28 3.27 -20.32
CA GLY A 114 -18.99 2.74 -19.90
C GLY A 114 -18.27 3.59 -18.84
N TRP A 115 -18.59 4.87 -18.73
CA TRP A 115 -18.04 5.74 -17.70
C TRP A 115 -18.60 5.39 -16.31
N ALA A 116 -19.87 5.00 -16.24
CA ALA A 116 -20.48 4.52 -15.02
C ALA A 116 -19.77 3.29 -14.45
N ILE A 117 -19.32 2.37 -15.32
CA ILE A 117 -18.52 1.20 -14.92
C ILE A 117 -17.16 1.63 -14.36
N VAL A 118 -16.47 2.57 -15.01
CA VAL A 118 -15.19 3.10 -14.52
C VAL A 118 -15.36 3.78 -13.16
N LYS A 119 -16.40 4.62 -13.01
CA LYS A 119 -16.71 5.30 -11.75
C LYS A 119 -17.03 4.32 -10.64
N PHE A 120 -17.77 3.25 -10.93
CA PHE A 120 -18.06 2.18 -9.98
C PHE A 120 -16.76 1.58 -9.44
N TYR A 121 -15.89 1.03 -10.30
CA TYR A 121 -14.64 0.40 -9.86
C TYR A 121 -13.61 1.38 -9.28
N TRP A 122 -13.66 2.67 -9.64
CA TRP A 122 -12.86 3.73 -9.02
C TRP A 122 -13.44 4.21 -7.68
N GLY A 123 -14.61 3.73 -7.28
CA GLY A 123 -15.22 4.02 -5.97
C GLY A 123 -15.03 2.87 -4.98
N LYS A 124 -15.83 2.88 -3.91
CA LYS A 124 -15.92 1.74 -2.97
C LYS A 124 -16.88 0.68 -3.50
N TYR A 125 -16.56 0.13 -4.66
CA TYR A 125 -17.43 -0.84 -5.33
C TYR A 125 -17.68 -2.09 -4.48
N SER A 126 -18.85 -2.67 -4.72
CA SER A 126 -19.19 -4.03 -4.30
C SER A 126 -20.12 -4.63 -5.34
N LEU A 127 -19.76 -5.81 -5.84
CA LEU A 127 -20.62 -6.59 -6.73
C LEU A 127 -21.90 -7.05 -6.02
N LEU A 128 -21.86 -7.14 -4.69
CA LEU A 128 -23.00 -7.46 -3.83
C LEU A 128 -23.98 -6.28 -3.65
N TYR A 129 -23.81 -5.18 -4.39
CA TYR A 129 -24.79 -4.10 -4.47
C TYR A 129 -25.89 -4.39 -5.50
N PHE A 130 -25.56 -5.19 -6.52
CA PHE A 130 -26.50 -5.57 -7.58
C PHE A 130 -27.47 -6.63 -7.08
N ASP A 131 -26.94 -7.64 -6.41
CA ASP A 131 -27.70 -8.73 -5.80
C ASP A 131 -26.98 -9.18 -4.54
N SER A 132 -27.78 -9.49 -3.54
CA SER A 132 -27.31 -10.06 -2.29
C SER A 132 -28.21 -11.19 -1.82
N SER A 133 -28.90 -11.87 -2.73
CA SER A 133 -29.65 -13.08 -2.41
C SER A 133 -28.72 -14.14 -1.79
N PRO A 134 -29.24 -15.00 -0.90
CA PRO A 134 -28.44 -16.04 -0.24
C PRO A 134 -27.63 -16.90 -1.22
N ASP A 135 -28.22 -17.33 -2.33
CA ASP A 135 -27.55 -18.22 -3.28
C ASP A 135 -26.49 -17.48 -4.12
N PHE A 136 -26.73 -16.22 -4.47
CA PHE A 136 -25.71 -15.40 -5.12
C PHE A 136 -24.49 -15.20 -4.22
N VAL A 137 -24.70 -14.86 -2.94
CA VAL A 137 -23.59 -14.67 -1.99
C VAL A 137 -22.83 -15.97 -1.74
N LYS A 138 -23.50 -17.13 -1.65
CA LYS A 138 -22.81 -18.43 -1.57
C LYS A 138 -21.94 -18.68 -2.79
N GLY A 139 -22.51 -18.52 -4.00
CA GLY A 139 -21.77 -18.70 -5.25
C GLY A 139 -20.56 -17.76 -5.35
N TYR A 140 -20.74 -16.51 -4.91
CA TYR A 140 -19.68 -15.52 -4.81
C TYR A 140 -18.53 -15.96 -3.89
N LEU A 141 -18.85 -16.46 -2.69
CA LEU A 141 -17.86 -16.93 -1.74
C LEU A 141 -17.12 -18.17 -2.27
N ILE A 142 -17.83 -19.11 -2.89
CA ILE A 142 -17.21 -20.27 -3.55
C ILE A 142 -16.23 -19.81 -4.63
N LEU A 143 -16.64 -18.88 -5.50
CA LEU A 143 -15.77 -18.31 -6.53
C LEU A 143 -14.53 -17.65 -5.90
N LEU A 144 -14.68 -16.88 -4.83
CA LEU A 144 -13.56 -16.29 -4.12
C LEU A 144 -12.57 -17.36 -3.62
N PHE A 145 -13.04 -18.43 -2.98
CA PHE A 145 -12.16 -19.50 -2.50
C PHE A 145 -11.46 -20.25 -3.65
N VAL A 146 -12.16 -20.52 -4.75
CA VAL A 146 -11.56 -21.11 -5.96
C VAL A 146 -10.46 -20.22 -6.52
N VAL A 147 -10.74 -18.93 -6.70
CA VAL A 147 -9.76 -17.96 -7.22
C VAL A 147 -8.55 -17.85 -6.29
N LEU A 148 -8.75 -17.81 -4.97
CA LEU A 148 -7.66 -17.80 -3.99
C LEU A 148 -6.85 -19.09 -4.02
N GLY A 149 -7.48 -20.25 -4.20
CA GLY A 149 -6.80 -21.54 -4.36
C GLY A 149 -5.93 -21.56 -5.62
N LEU A 150 -6.48 -21.16 -6.76
CA LEU A 150 -5.77 -21.04 -8.04
C LEU A 150 -4.59 -20.05 -7.94
N PHE A 151 -4.78 -18.91 -7.28
CA PHE A 151 -3.71 -17.96 -7.01
C PHE A 151 -2.61 -18.59 -6.14
N THR A 152 -2.98 -19.31 -5.07
CA THR A 152 -2.04 -19.96 -4.14
C THR A 152 -1.13 -20.96 -4.84
N ILE A 153 -1.69 -21.85 -5.67
CA ILE A 153 -0.91 -22.82 -6.46
C ILE A 153 -0.13 -22.19 -7.61
N GLY A 154 -0.42 -20.93 -7.93
CA GLY A 154 0.27 -20.18 -8.97
C GLY A 154 -0.24 -20.48 -10.38
N PHE A 155 -1.56 -20.59 -10.54
CA PHE A 155 -2.23 -20.73 -11.83
C PHE A 155 -2.84 -19.40 -12.28
N ARG A 156 -2.46 -18.95 -13.47
CA ARG A 156 -2.87 -17.67 -14.08
C ARG A 156 -2.78 -16.52 -13.08
N THR A 157 -1.67 -16.44 -12.36
CA THR A 157 -1.47 -15.59 -11.17
C THR A 157 -1.81 -14.12 -11.39
N ARG A 158 -1.56 -13.59 -12.59
CA ARG A 158 -1.93 -12.21 -12.95
C ARG A 158 -3.44 -12.00 -12.95
N LEU A 159 -4.18 -12.91 -13.59
CA LEU A 159 -5.64 -12.85 -13.64
C LEU A 159 -6.24 -13.16 -12.28
N THR A 160 -5.83 -14.27 -11.65
CA THR A 160 -6.38 -14.68 -10.35
C THR A 160 -6.05 -13.66 -9.26
N GLY A 161 -4.90 -12.99 -9.31
CA GLY A 161 -4.56 -11.88 -8.40
C GLY A 161 -5.47 -10.66 -8.56
N VAL A 162 -5.77 -10.23 -9.79
CA VAL A 162 -6.69 -9.12 -10.07
C VAL A 162 -8.11 -9.47 -9.66
N VAL A 163 -8.59 -10.66 -10.05
CA VAL A 163 -9.94 -11.12 -9.69
C VAL A 163 -10.07 -11.28 -8.17
N ALA A 164 -9.08 -11.84 -7.48
CA ALA A 164 -9.07 -11.92 -6.02
C ALA A 164 -9.19 -10.54 -5.38
N PHE A 165 -8.40 -9.56 -5.82
CA PHE A 165 -8.49 -8.19 -5.31
C PHE A 165 -9.87 -7.56 -5.54
N ILE A 166 -10.48 -7.80 -6.72
CA ILE A 166 -11.84 -7.35 -7.01
C ILE A 166 -12.84 -7.97 -6.04
N LEU A 167 -12.79 -9.29 -5.87
CA LEU A 167 -13.73 -10.02 -5.03
C LEU A 167 -13.59 -9.65 -3.54
N ILE A 168 -12.34 -9.53 -3.07
CA ILE A 168 -12.02 -9.15 -1.69
C ILE A 168 -12.54 -7.74 -1.37
N ASN A 169 -12.27 -6.77 -2.24
CA ASN A 169 -12.74 -5.39 -2.02
C ASN A 169 -14.25 -5.28 -1.99
N SER A 170 -14.93 -6.03 -2.86
CA SER A 170 -16.39 -6.05 -2.90
C SER A 170 -16.98 -6.54 -1.57
N ILE A 171 -16.46 -7.63 -1.01
CA ILE A 171 -16.86 -8.10 0.34
C ILE A 171 -16.59 -7.03 1.42
N TYR A 172 -15.41 -6.41 1.40
CA TYR A 172 -15.04 -5.39 2.39
C TYR A 172 -15.93 -4.14 2.32
N ASN A 173 -16.32 -3.73 1.11
CA ASN A 173 -17.13 -2.54 0.90
C ASN A 173 -18.63 -2.81 1.12
N ARG A 174 -19.10 -4.05 0.90
CA ARG A 174 -20.50 -4.46 1.16
C ARG A 174 -20.93 -4.23 2.61
N ASN A 175 -20.06 -4.53 3.58
CA ASN A 175 -20.35 -4.30 4.98
C ASN A 175 -19.07 -4.13 5.80
N ALA A 176 -18.78 -2.89 6.24
CA ALA A 176 -17.57 -2.60 6.98
C ALA A 176 -17.62 -3.00 8.48
N VAL A 177 -18.73 -3.54 9.00
CA VAL A 177 -18.93 -3.74 10.45
C VAL A 177 -17.91 -4.69 11.08
N TYR A 178 -17.47 -5.72 10.35
CA TYR A 178 -16.50 -6.72 10.82
C TYR A 178 -15.04 -6.34 10.59
N LEU A 179 -14.76 -5.28 9.80
CA LEU A 179 -13.39 -4.98 9.36
C LEU A 179 -12.46 -4.66 10.54
N GLU A 180 -11.31 -5.32 10.56
CA GLU A 180 -10.22 -5.11 11.51
C GLU A 180 -9.02 -4.43 10.86
N GLY A 181 -7.98 -4.14 11.65
CA GLY A 181 -6.75 -3.54 11.14
C GLY A 181 -6.10 -4.41 10.06
N HIS A 182 -6.18 -5.73 10.19
CA HIS A 182 -5.57 -6.65 9.23
C HIS A 182 -6.26 -6.66 7.87
N ASP A 183 -7.58 -6.49 7.76
CA ASP A 183 -8.25 -6.45 6.45
C ASP A 183 -7.76 -5.27 5.61
N THR A 184 -7.43 -4.16 6.27
CA THR A 184 -6.82 -2.99 5.65
C THR A 184 -5.40 -3.30 5.14
N VAL A 185 -4.64 -4.12 5.90
CA VAL A 185 -3.34 -4.65 5.47
C VAL A 185 -3.51 -5.54 4.25
N TYR A 186 -4.38 -6.55 4.30
CA TYR A 186 -4.63 -7.46 3.19
C TYR A 186 -4.93 -6.70 1.91
N ARG A 187 -5.81 -5.70 1.97
CA ARG A 187 -6.14 -4.86 0.82
C ARG A 187 -4.90 -4.21 0.19
N CYS A 188 -4.02 -3.61 1.00
CA CYS A 188 -2.78 -3.01 0.51
C CYS A 188 -1.82 -4.07 -0.07
N LEU A 189 -1.67 -5.21 0.62
CA LEU A 189 -0.78 -6.28 0.17
C LEU A 189 -1.24 -6.91 -1.14
N TRP A 190 -2.55 -7.13 -1.33
CA TRP A 190 -3.10 -7.62 -2.58
C TRP A 190 -2.87 -6.65 -3.74
N LEU A 191 -3.03 -5.34 -3.53
CA LEU A 191 -2.69 -4.32 -4.53
C LEU A 191 -1.22 -4.43 -4.97
N TYR A 192 -0.28 -4.51 -4.02
CA TYR A 192 1.15 -4.64 -4.35
C TYR A 192 1.50 -5.98 -4.97
N THR A 193 0.74 -7.02 -4.64
CA THR A 193 0.96 -8.36 -5.19
C THR A 193 0.52 -8.44 -6.66
N ILE A 194 -0.53 -7.72 -7.07
CA ILE A 194 -0.95 -7.66 -8.48
C ILE A 194 0.19 -7.19 -9.39
N VAL A 195 0.98 -6.24 -8.92
CA VAL A 195 2.11 -5.69 -9.68
C VAL A 195 3.40 -6.51 -9.54
N ALA A 196 3.46 -7.43 -8.57
CA ALA A 196 4.58 -8.35 -8.39
C ALA A 196 4.53 -9.54 -9.36
N ARG A 197 5.70 -10.01 -9.84
CA ARG A 197 5.81 -11.27 -10.59
C ARG A 197 5.83 -12.45 -9.63
N THR A 198 4.65 -12.95 -9.26
CA THR A 198 4.49 -14.14 -8.40
C THR A 198 4.39 -15.45 -9.20
N ASP A 199 4.49 -15.36 -10.52
CA ASP A 199 4.42 -16.45 -11.48
C ASP A 199 5.75 -17.21 -11.65
N ALA A 200 6.90 -16.57 -11.43
CA ALA A 200 8.18 -17.07 -11.93
C ALA A 200 8.83 -18.21 -11.11
N ALA A 201 8.28 -18.58 -9.95
CA ALA A 201 8.76 -19.70 -9.14
C ALA A 201 7.62 -20.42 -8.40
N TRP A 202 7.84 -21.71 -8.11
CA TRP A 202 6.91 -22.64 -7.44
C TRP A 202 5.45 -22.44 -7.83
N SER A 203 5.18 -22.39 -9.13
CA SER A 203 3.87 -22.08 -9.71
C SER A 203 3.54 -23.02 -10.85
N VAL A 204 2.25 -23.22 -11.09
CA VAL A 204 1.76 -23.89 -12.30
C VAL A 204 2.17 -23.08 -13.54
N ASP A 205 2.11 -21.74 -13.49
CA ASP A 205 2.50 -20.85 -14.59
C ASP A 205 3.95 -21.07 -15.05
N ASN A 206 4.91 -21.14 -14.13
CA ASN A 206 6.33 -21.38 -14.44
C ASN A 206 6.55 -22.82 -14.94
N TRP A 207 5.81 -23.79 -14.39
CA TRP A 207 5.88 -25.17 -14.86
C TRP A 207 5.42 -25.29 -16.32
N LEU A 208 4.27 -24.68 -16.66
CA LEU A 208 3.75 -24.63 -18.02
C LEU A 208 4.69 -23.87 -18.97
N ARG A 209 5.26 -22.74 -18.53
CA ARG A 209 6.28 -21.99 -19.28
C ARG A 209 7.48 -22.87 -19.65
N ARG A 210 8.03 -23.60 -18.68
CA ARG A 210 9.20 -24.48 -18.90
C ARG A 210 8.91 -25.61 -19.88
N ILE A 211 7.73 -26.23 -19.79
CA ILE A 211 7.31 -27.26 -20.74
C ILE A 211 7.27 -26.68 -22.16
N ARG A 212 6.64 -25.51 -22.32
CA ARG A 212 6.52 -24.83 -23.62
C ARG A 212 7.89 -24.48 -24.20
N GLU A 213 8.71 -23.76 -23.45
CA GLU A 213 10.03 -23.32 -23.90
C GLU A 213 10.97 -24.50 -24.16
N GLY A 214 10.86 -25.57 -23.35
CA GLY A 214 11.64 -26.79 -23.54
C GLY A 214 11.26 -27.52 -24.83
N ARG A 215 9.96 -27.58 -25.17
CA ARG A 215 9.50 -28.14 -26.46
C ARG A 215 10.00 -27.32 -27.64
N LEU A 216 9.91 -25.99 -27.56
CA LEU A 216 10.41 -25.10 -28.62
C LEU A 216 11.93 -25.24 -28.80
N ALA A 217 12.69 -25.22 -27.71
CA ALA A 217 14.15 -25.38 -27.76
C ALA A 217 14.56 -26.71 -28.38
N LYS A 218 13.90 -27.82 -28.00
CA LYS A 218 14.15 -29.14 -28.59
C LYS A 218 13.81 -29.20 -30.09
N ALA A 219 12.68 -28.60 -30.49
CA ALA A 219 12.27 -28.57 -31.89
C ALA A 219 13.28 -27.79 -32.77
N LEU A 220 13.76 -26.64 -32.26
CA LEU A 220 14.79 -25.85 -32.93
C LEU A 220 16.14 -26.58 -32.96
N ALA A 221 16.52 -27.27 -31.87
CA ALA A 221 17.77 -28.02 -31.78
C ALA A 221 17.79 -29.23 -32.74
N ALA A 222 16.63 -29.81 -33.05
CA ALA A 222 16.47 -30.90 -34.01
C ALA A 222 16.50 -30.42 -35.49
N GLY A 223 16.92 -29.19 -35.76
CA GLY A 223 16.95 -28.62 -37.11
C GLY A 223 15.58 -28.17 -37.65
N GLY A 224 14.56 -28.14 -36.80
CA GLY A 224 13.23 -27.64 -37.17
C GLY A 224 13.25 -26.14 -37.52
N THR A 225 12.42 -25.74 -38.47
CA THR A 225 12.24 -24.31 -38.78
C THR A 225 11.60 -23.59 -37.58
N PRO A 226 11.98 -22.33 -37.30
CA PRO A 226 11.32 -21.49 -36.29
C PRO A 226 9.84 -21.23 -36.61
N GLY A 227 8.99 -22.20 -36.29
CA GLY A 227 7.55 -22.14 -36.46
C GLY A 227 6.87 -21.18 -35.48
N TYR A 228 5.58 -20.95 -35.71
CA TYR A 228 4.74 -20.16 -34.81
C TYR A 228 4.52 -20.91 -33.48
N ASP A 229 4.75 -20.24 -32.35
CA ASP A 229 4.54 -20.84 -31.02
C ASP A 229 3.07 -20.76 -30.61
N TRP A 230 2.30 -21.75 -31.06
CA TRP A 230 0.86 -21.85 -30.76
C TRP A 230 0.56 -22.00 -29.27
N LEU A 231 1.47 -22.61 -28.50
CA LEU A 231 1.31 -22.75 -27.05
C LEU A 231 1.51 -21.40 -26.34
N HIS A 232 2.45 -20.57 -26.80
CA HIS A 232 2.63 -19.22 -26.27
C HIS A 232 1.47 -18.30 -26.65
N PHE A 233 0.94 -18.46 -27.86
CA PHE A 233 -0.27 -17.79 -28.27
C PHE A 233 -1.47 -18.17 -27.40
N ALA A 234 -1.76 -19.46 -27.23
CA ALA A 234 -2.87 -19.93 -26.41
C ALA A 234 -2.76 -19.45 -24.94
N ASP A 235 -1.53 -19.38 -24.42
CA ASP A 235 -1.26 -18.81 -23.10
C ASP A 235 -1.63 -17.31 -23.05
N ARG A 236 -1.11 -16.49 -23.97
CA ARG A 236 -1.40 -15.04 -24.02
C ARG A 236 -2.86 -14.73 -24.33
N ALA A 237 -3.40 -15.33 -25.39
CA ALA A 237 -4.80 -15.19 -25.79
C ALA A 237 -5.73 -15.68 -24.68
N GLY A 238 -5.36 -16.74 -23.95
CA GLY A 238 -6.09 -17.23 -22.79
C GLY A 238 -6.35 -16.13 -21.74
N HIS A 239 -5.40 -15.22 -21.48
CA HIS A 239 -5.63 -14.12 -20.54
C HIS A 239 -6.81 -13.22 -20.96
N TRP A 240 -6.91 -12.94 -22.26
CA TRP A 240 -8.01 -12.18 -22.84
C TRP A 240 -9.30 -12.97 -22.88
N VAL A 241 -9.24 -14.27 -23.17
CA VAL A 241 -10.42 -15.15 -23.18
C VAL A 241 -11.02 -15.28 -21.77
N TYR A 242 -10.22 -15.56 -20.75
CA TYR A 242 -10.74 -15.73 -19.38
C TYR A 242 -11.15 -14.40 -18.75
N GLY A 243 -10.35 -13.34 -18.93
CA GLY A 243 -10.71 -12.00 -18.46
C GLY A 243 -11.93 -11.44 -19.20
N GLY A 244 -12.01 -11.69 -20.50
CA GLY A 244 -13.16 -11.40 -21.34
C GLY A 244 -14.39 -12.20 -20.93
N ALA A 245 -14.27 -13.50 -20.67
CA ALA A 245 -15.37 -14.33 -20.16
C ALA A 245 -15.93 -13.80 -18.84
N PHE A 246 -15.06 -13.41 -17.90
CA PHE A 246 -15.49 -12.75 -16.66
C PHE A 246 -16.19 -11.42 -16.93
N ALA A 247 -15.64 -10.57 -17.80
CA ALA A 247 -16.23 -9.29 -18.16
C ALA A 247 -17.56 -9.42 -18.94
N LEU A 248 -17.69 -10.43 -19.79
CA LEU A 248 -18.90 -10.78 -20.53
C LEU A 248 -19.98 -11.29 -19.59
N TRP A 249 -19.63 -12.20 -18.67
CA TRP A 249 -20.51 -12.62 -17.59
C TRP A 249 -20.99 -11.43 -16.76
N PHE A 250 -20.06 -10.55 -16.37
CA PHE A 250 -20.39 -9.33 -15.62
C PHE A 250 -21.34 -8.42 -16.42
N CYS A 251 -21.07 -8.16 -17.70
CA CYS A 251 -21.94 -7.34 -18.55
C CYS A 251 -23.32 -7.96 -18.73
N ALA A 252 -23.40 -9.26 -18.97
CA ALA A 252 -24.67 -9.99 -19.06
C ALA A 252 -25.45 -9.88 -17.75
N TYR A 253 -24.76 -10.00 -16.62
CA TYR A 253 -25.36 -9.91 -15.30
C TYR A 253 -25.89 -8.51 -14.96
N VAL A 254 -25.11 -7.47 -15.25
CA VAL A 254 -25.50 -6.07 -15.01
C VAL A 254 -26.30 -5.47 -16.17
N LYS A 255 -26.79 -6.31 -17.10
CA LYS A 255 -27.58 -5.93 -18.28
C LYS A 255 -26.93 -4.85 -19.16
N TYR A 256 -25.60 -4.82 -19.23
CA TYR A 256 -24.86 -3.85 -20.01
C TYR A 256 -24.45 -4.40 -21.40
N GLN A 257 -24.43 -3.52 -22.41
CA GLN A 257 -24.02 -3.90 -23.76
C GLN A 257 -22.56 -4.39 -23.79
N SER A 258 -22.37 -5.63 -24.24
CA SER A 258 -21.06 -6.30 -24.20
C SER A 258 -20.18 -6.08 -25.43
N THR A 259 -20.60 -5.22 -26.38
CA THR A 259 -19.88 -4.98 -27.64
C THR A 259 -18.45 -4.50 -27.43
N THR A 260 -18.23 -3.57 -26.50
CA THR A 260 -16.88 -3.10 -26.15
C THR A 260 -16.03 -4.22 -25.54
N VAL A 261 -16.61 -5.10 -24.72
CA VAL A 261 -15.89 -6.23 -24.13
C VAL A 261 -15.48 -7.23 -25.21
N TRP A 262 -16.39 -7.56 -26.14
CA TRP A 262 -16.07 -8.37 -27.31
C TRP A 262 -14.95 -7.75 -28.14
N ALA A 263 -15.03 -6.45 -28.42
CA ALA A 263 -14.00 -5.73 -29.16
C ALA A 263 -12.64 -5.78 -28.44
N VAL A 264 -12.58 -5.48 -27.14
CA VAL A 264 -11.34 -5.52 -26.35
C VAL A 264 -10.76 -6.94 -26.29
N MET A 265 -11.60 -7.96 -26.10
CA MET A 265 -11.18 -9.35 -26.11
C MET A 265 -10.61 -9.76 -27.46
N LEU A 266 -11.31 -9.45 -28.56
CA LEU A 266 -10.84 -9.72 -29.93
C LEU A 266 -9.54 -8.97 -30.24
N ILE A 267 -9.45 -7.69 -29.89
CA ILE A 267 -8.22 -6.88 -30.03
C ILE A 267 -7.08 -7.54 -29.27
N GLY A 268 -7.31 -7.99 -28.04
CA GLY A 268 -6.31 -8.68 -27.23
C GLY A 268 -5.84 -10.01 -27.83
N ILE A 269 -6.76 -10.82 -28.35
CA ILE A 269 -6.46 -12.08 -29.04
C ILE A 269 -5.69 -11.83 -30.34
N VAL A 270 -6.16 -10.91 -31.18
CA VAL A 270 -5.51 -10.52 -32.44
C VAL A 270 -4.14 -9.92 -32.17
N THR A 271 -3.99 -9.08 -31.14
CA THR A 271 -2.70 -8.55 -30.72
C THR A 271 -1.76 -9.68 -30.29
N SER A 272 -2.26 -10.67 -29.53
CA SER A 272 -1.47 -11.85 -29.13
C SER A 272 -1.02 -12.68 -30.33
N LEU A 273 -1.85 -12.77 -31.38
CA LEU A 273 -1.53 -13.42 -32.65
C LEU A 273 -0.42 -12.66 -33.40
N LEU A 274 -0.60 -11.35 -33.58
CA LEU A 274 0.34 -10.47 -34.27
C LEU A 274 1.71 -10.46 -33.57
N ILE A 275 1.75 -10.39 -32.24
CA ILE A 275 3.02 -10.47 -31.50
C ILE A 275 3.69 -11.84 -31.74
N GLY A 276 2.93 -12.93 -31.76
CA GLY A 276 3.48 -14.26 -32.10
C GLY A 276 4.09 -14.32 -33.50
N MET A 277 3.47 -13.65 -34.48
CA MET A 277 3.99 -13.58 -35.85
C MET A 277 5.27 -12.74 -35.91
N VAL A 278 5.34 -11.65 -35.16
CA VAL A 278 6.55 -10.83 -35.03
C VAL A 278 7.67 -11.64 -34.40
N GLU A 279 7.41 -12.33 -33.28
CA GLU A 279 8.39 -13.21 -32.63
C GLU A 279 8.91 -14.29 -33.57
N GLN A 280 8.02 -14.93 -34.34
CA GLN A 280 8.39 -15.92 -35.34
C GLN A 280 9.31 -15.32 -36.41
N ARG A 281 8.95 -14.16 -36.99
CA ARG A 281 9.79 -13.47 -37.99
C ARG A 281 11.15 -13.07 -37.42
N THR A 282 11.21 -12.62 -36.18
CA THR A 282 12.47 -12.28 -35.51
C THR A 282 13.36 -13.53 -35.36
N ARG A 283 12.79 -14.67 -34.93
CA ARG A 283 13.52 -15.95 -34.86
C ARG A 283 14.00 -16.41 -36.23
N MET A 284 13.16 -16.31 -37.25
CA MET A 284 13.52 -16.63 -38.65
C MET A 284 14.66 -15.75 -39.17
N SER A 285 14.60 -14.44 -38.90
CA SER A 285 15.67 -13.51 -39.28
C SER A 285 16.98 -13.82 -38.57
N ALA A 286 16.93 -14.11 -37.27
CA ALA A 286 18.10 -14.53 -36.50
C ALA A 286 18.68 -15.86 -37.02
N ALA A 287 17.81 -16.81 -37.39
CA ALA A 287 18.23 -18.09 -37.95
C ALA A 287 18.94 -17.90 -39.30
N LYS A 288 18.37 -17.08 -40.20
CA LYS A 288 19.00 -16.74 -41.49
C LYS A 288 20.34 -16.03 -41.32
N ALA A 289 20.46 -15.19 -40.31
CA ALA A 289 21.70 -14.48 -39.98
C ALA A 289 22.72 -15.34 -39.21
N GLY A 290 22.41 -16.61 -38.90
CA GLY A 290 23.28 -17.47 -38.09
C GLY A 290 23.44 -17.02 -36.63
N THR A 291 22.60 -16.08 -36.15
CA THR A 291 22.67 -15.47 -34.81
C THR A 291 21.60 -16.01 -33.86
N LEU A 292 20.79 -16.98 -34.29
CA LEU A 292 19.76 -17.59 -33.45
C LEU A 292 20.41 -18.48 -32.38
N GLU A 293 20.46 -17.98 -31.15
CA GLU A 293 20.87 -18.79 -30.02
C GLU A 293 19.70 -19.65 -29.48
N ILE A 294 19.84 -20.98 -29.60
CA ILE A 294 18.92 -21.95 -28.98
C ILE A 294 19.34 -22.14 -27.52
N ARG A 295 18.58 -21.56 -26.59
CA ARG A 295 18.89 -21.61 -25.15
C ARG A 295 17.90 -22.47 -24.40
N GLU A 296 18.38 -23.46 -23.66
CA GLU A 296 17.52 -24.25 -22.76
C GLU A 296 16.86 -23.37 -21.69
N PRO A 297 15.57 -23.57 -21.37
CA PRO A 297 14.87 -22.74 -20.39
C PRO A 297 15.44 -22.93 -18.98
N LYS A 298 15.86 -21.83 -18.35
CA LYS A 298 16.22 -21.85 -16.93
C LYS A 298 15.00 -22.11 -16.07
N ARG A 299 15.21 -22.73 -14.90
CA ARG A 299 14.10 -23.11 -14.03
C ARG A 299 13.39 -21.89 -13.45
N PHE A 300 14.15 -20.86 -13.07
CA PHE A 300 13.62 -19.63 -12.48
C PHE A 300 14.16 -18.40 -13.21
N GLU A 301 13.25 -17.50 -13.58
CA GLU A 301 13.55 -16.22 -14.24
C GLU A 301 13.69 -15.09 -13.24
N LEU A 302 14.65 -14.19 -13.45
CA LEU A 302 14.80 -13.00 -12.60
C LEU A 302 13.63 -12.04 -12.80
N ILE A 303 13.09 -11.52 -11.70
CA ILE A 303 11.90 -10.67 -11.66
C ILE A 303 12.17 -9.27 -11.12
N PRO A 304 11.34 -8.25 -11.44
CA PRO A 304 11.49 -6.90 -10.91
C PRO A 304 11.44 -6.84 -9.37
N ALA A 305 12.42 -6.17 -8.74
CA ALA A 305 12.49 -6.04 -7.27
C ALA A 305 11.61 -4.92 -6.68
N TRP A 306 11.21 -3.94 -7.49
CA TRP A 306 10.48 -2.74 -7.03
C TRP A 306 9.20 -3.01 -6.22
N PRO A 307 8.37 -4.06 -6.48
CA PRO A 307 7.18 -4.33 -5.69
C PRO A 307 7.53 -4.69 -4.23
N ARG A 308 8.69 -5.32 -3.99
CA ARG A 308 9.19 -5.65 -2.65
C ARG A 308 9.38 -4.38 -1.82
N TYR A 309 9.87 -3.32 -2.45
CA TYR A 309 10.12 -2.05 -1.79
C TYR A 309 8.84 -1.25 -1.52
N LEU A 310 7.78 -1.43 -2.31
CA LEU A 310 6.46 -0.87 -1.95
C LEU A 310 5.92 -1.51 -0.66
N ILE A 311 6.05 -2.83 -0.52
CA ILE A 311 5.63 -3.56 0.69
C ILE A 311 6.46 -3.10 1.90
N ILE A 312 7.78 -2.94 1.72
CA ILE A 312 8.66 -2.39 2.77
C ILE A 312 8.23 -0.97 3.14
N ALA A 313 8.05 -0.08 2.16
CA ALA A 313 7.66 1.32 2.37
C ALA A 313 6.31 1.45 3.09
N GLN A 314 5.33 0.63 2.73
CA GLN A 314 4.04 0.54 3.39
C GLN A 314 4.20 0.28 4.89
N LEU A 315 5.01 -0.72 5.26
CA LEU A 315 5.19 -1.09 6.66
C LEU A 315 5.95 -0.02 7.46
N LEU A 316 6.97 0.58 6.84
CA LEU A 316 7.71 1.70 7.44
C LEU A 316 6.76 2.85 7.79
N CYS A 317 5.83 3.18 6.89
CA CYS A 317 4.84 4.22 7.13
C CYS A 317 3.84 3.83 8.24
N ILE A 318 3.33 2.60 8.21
CA ILE A 318 2.39 2.08 9.23
C ILE A 318 2.98 2.20 10.63
N TYR A 319 4.16 1.63 10.88
CA TYR A 319 4.75 1.62 12.22
C TYR A 319 5.18 3.00 12.68
N CYS A 320 5.81 3.79 11.80
CA CYS A 320 6.21 5.15 12.14
C CYS A 320 4.99 5.98 12.58
N ALA A 321 3.92 5.96 11.78
CA ALA A 321 2.70 6.70 12.10
C ALA A 321 2.07 6.21 13.40
N THR A 322 1.98 4.89 13.60
CA THR A 322 1.41 4.29 14.82
C THR A 322 2.18 4.75 16.06
N GLY A 323 3.52 4.73 16.02
CA GLY A 323 4.37 5.18 17.13
C GLY A 323 4.23 6.68 17.41
N LEU A 324 4.10 7.51 16.37
CA LEU A 324 3.90 8.97 16.50
C LEU A 324 2.53 9.33 17.11
N TYR A 325 1.53 8.47 16.95
CA TYR A 325 0.20 8.66 17.54
C TYR A 325 0.13 8.26 19.03
N LYS A 326 1.12 7.55 19.58
CA LYS A 326 1.15 7.09 20.98
C LYS A 326 1.80 8.14 21.90
N THR A 327 1.08 9.24 22.11
CA THR A 327 1.55 10.41 22.89
C THR A 327 1.00 10.49 24.31
N GLY A 328 0.03 9.64 24.67
CA GLY A 328 -0.66 9.73 25.96
C GLY A 328 0.18 9.28 27.17
N ASP A 329 -0.22 9.75 28.35
CA ASP A 329 0.46 9.51 29.64
C ASP A 329 0.61 8.03 30.02
N VAL A 330 -0.33 7.18 29.56
CA VAL A 330 -0.30 5.74 29.85
C VAL A 330 0.88 5.06 29.16
N TRP A 331 1.28 5.53 27.97
CA TRP A 331 2.49 5.04 27.29
C TRP A 331 3.76 5.50 28.00
N VAL A 332 3.77 6.73 28.51
CA VAL A 332 4.90 7.31 29.25
C VAL A 332 5.12 6.63 30.60
N LYS A 333 4.04 6.19 31.27
CA LYS A 333 4.10 5.38 32.50
C LYS A 333 4.43 3.89 32.23
N GLY A 334 4.28 3.47 30.96
CA GLY A 334 4.46 2.09 30.53
C GLY A 334 3.30 1.16 30.90
N ASP A 335 2.13 1.67 31.25
CA ASP A 335 0.99 0.81 31.63
C ASP A 335 0.13 0.41 30.40
N ALA A 336 0.53 0.83 29.19
CA ALA A 336 -0.30 0.71 27.99
C ALA A 336 -0.52 -0.75 27.55
N LEU A 337 0.52 -1.58 27.59
CA LEU A 337 0.39 -2.99 27.25
C LEU A 337 -0.43 -3.75 28.30
N TYR A 338 -0.32 -3.39 29.57
CA TYR A 338 -1.16 -3.97 30.62
C TYR A 338 -2.65 -3.78 30.31
N TYR A 339 -3.08 -2.55 30.02
CA TYR A 339 -4.48 -2.29 29.61
C TYR A 339 -4.81 -2.96 28.28
N SER A 340 -3.85 -3.05 27.37
CA SER A 340 -4.03 -3.69 26.06
C SER A 340 -4.32 -5.19 26.18
N LEU A 341 -3.56 -5.88 27.03
CA LEU A 341 -3.69 -7.30 27.31
C LEU A 341 -4.88 -7.59 28.22
N ASN A 342 -5.25 -6.69 29.13
CA ASN A 342 -6.38 -6.83 30.06
C ASN A 342 -7.72 -6.36 29.49
N MET A 343 -7.78 -6.17 28.18
CA MET A 343 -9.04 -6.05 27.48
C MET A 343 -9.61 -7.45 27.25
N ASP A 344 -10.72 -7.73 27.92
CA ASP A 344 -11.38 -9.03 27.94
C ASP A 344 -11.69 -9.59 26.54
N HIS A 345 -12.03 -8.69 25.64
CA HIS A 345 -12.33 -9.04 24.26
C HIS A 345 -11.15 -9.66 23.53
N PHE A 346 -9.92 -9.44 24.00
CA PHE A 346 -8.69 -9.97 23.43
C PHE A 346 -8.11 -11.17 24.19
N TYR A 347 -8.63 -11.62 25.33
CA TYR A 347 -8.06 -12.81 25.97
C TYR A 347 -8.15 -14.02 25.05
N ARG A 348 -7.05 -14.75 24.88
CA ARG A 348 -7.07 -16.11 24.32
C ARG A 348 -7.19 -17.16 25.43
N PHE A 349 -6.43 -17.00 26.51
CA PHE A 349 -6.46 -17.86 27.69
C PHE A 349 -6.78 -17.01 28.92
N GLU A 350 -8.05 -16.92 29.30
CA GLU A 350 -8.54 -15.98 30.32
C GLU A 350 -7.82 -16.12 31.67
N GLY A 351 -7.88 -17.31 32.29
CA GLY A 351 -7.27 -17.54 33.59
C GLY A 351 -5.76 -17.31 33.58
N PHE A 352 -5.07 -17.84 32.57
CA PHE A 352 -3.64 -17.65 32.40
C PHE A 352 -3.27 -16.17 32.20
N THR A 353 -4.02 -15.43 31.39
CA THR A 353 -3.75 -14.01 31.15
C THR A 353 -3.91 -13.17 32.41
N GLN A 354 -4.88 -13.50 33.28
CA GLN A 354 -5.03 -12.83 34.57
C GLN A 354 -3.86 -13.10 35.50
N TRP A 355 -3.41 -14.36 35.61
CA TRP A 355 -2.22 -14.70 36.39
C TRP A 355 -0.96 -14.00 35.87
N VAL A 356 -0.71 -14.05 34.56
CA VAL A 356 0.40 -13.34 33.92
C VAL A 356 0.31 -11.84 34.22
N SER A 357 -0.89 -11.25 34.20
CA SER A 357 -1.08 -9.84 34.51
C SER A 357 -0.71 -9.49 35.95
N VAL A 358 -1.06 -10.33 36.94
CA VAL A 358 -0.68 -10.10 38.34
C VAL A 358 0.84 -10.05 38.49
N TYR A 359 1.56 -11.02 37.92
CA TYR A 359 3.01 -11.10 38.09
C TYR A 359 3.79 -10.09 37.25
N PHE A 360 3.26 -9.69 36.08
CA PHE A 360 4.01 -8.94 35.09
C PHE A 360 3.53 -7.51 34.83
N ALA A 361 2.38 -7.08 35.39
CA ALA A 361 1.79 -5.77 35.12
C ALA A 361 2.74 -4.59 35.34
N THR A 362 3.41 -4.55 36.49
CA THR A 362 4.24 -3.40 36.91
C THR A 362 5.72 -3.53 36.55
N ASN A 363 6.12 -4.66 35.95
CA ASN A 363 7.50 -4.93 35.55
C ASN A 363 7.65 -5.19 34.03
N MET A 364 7.43 -6.41 33.55
CA MET A 364 7.64 -6.83 32.17
C MET A 364 6.69 -6.13 31.22
N PHE A 365 5.41 -5.98 31.55
CA PHE A 365 4.47 -5.24 30.71
C PHE A 365 4.82 -3.75 30.63
N ARG A 366 5.42 -3.20 31.69
CA ARG A 366 5.97 -1.85 31.69
C ARG A 366 7.11 -1.71 30.72
N LEU A 367 8.12 -2.58 30.84
CA LEU A 367 9.23 -2.65 29.89
C LEU A 367 8.74 -2.82 28.45
N MET A 368 7.87 -3.80 28.20
CA MET A 368 7.34 -4.07 26.87
C MET A 368 6.52 -2.91 26.30
N SER A 369 5.83 -2.12 27.13
CA SER A 369 5.13 -0.91 26.68
C SER A 369 6.10 0.14 26.15
N HIS A 370 7.20 0.37 26.87
CA HIS A 370 8.25 1.28 26.42
C HIS A 370 8.96 0.75 25.18
N VAL A 371 9.29 -0.54 25.14
CA VAL A 371 9.91 -1.16 23.97
C VAL A 371 8.98 -1.04 22.77
N THR A 372 7.69 -1.33 22.89
CA THR A 372 6.71 -1.17 21.80
C THR A 372 6.67 0.26 21.28
N LEU A 373 6.59 1.25 22.19
CA LEU A 373 6.55 2.67 21.84
C LEU A 373 7.78 3.11 21.03
N TRP A 374 8.97 2.77 21.52
CA TRP A 374 10.22 3.17 20.87
C TRP A 374 10.51 2.34 19.64
N TRP A 375 10.20 1.05 19.65
CA TRP A 375 10.36 0.17 18.50
C TRP A 375 9.54 0.65 17.31
N GLU A 376 8.28 1.06 17.51
CA GLU A 376 7.45 1.62 16.42
C GLU A 376 8.01 2.94 15.88
N LYS A 377 8.41 3.87 16.77
CA LYS A 377 8.98 5.17 16.40
C LYS A 377 10.32 5.03 15.65
N LEU A 378 11.12 4.05 16.04
CA LEU A 378 12.46 3.81 15.50
C LEU A 378 12.48 2.76 14.38
N PHE A 379 11.37 2.08 14.08
CA PHE A 379 11.30 1.09 13.02
C PHE A 379 11.80 1.61 11.65
N PRO A 380 11.59 2.90 11.27
CA PRO A 380 12.18 3.45 10.05
C PRO A 380 13.70 3.35 9.95
N LEU A 381 14.43 3.16 11.07
CA LEU A 381 15.87 2.92 11.05
C LEU A 381 16.26 1.65 10.28
N VAL A 382 15.35 0.68 10.14
CA VAL A 382 15.59 -0.49 9.27
C VAL A 382 15.85 -0.07 7.82
N ALA A 383 15.18 0.97 7.33
CA ALA A 383 15.41 1.51 5.99
C ALA A 383 16.85 2.05 5.85
N ILE A 384 17.36 2.70 6.90
CA ILE A 384 18.77 3.14 6.95
C ILE A 384 19.69 1.91 6.89
N GLY A 385 19.40 0.87 7.65
CA GLY A 385 20.14 -0.40 7.59
C GLY A 385 20.17 -1.02 6.19
N LEU A 386 19.05 -1.01 5.47
CA LEU A 386 18.95 -1.46 4.07
C LEU A 386 19.83 -0.62 3.13
N ILE A 387 19.80 0.71 3.28
CA ILE A 387 20.62 1.64 2.48
C ILE A 387 22.12 1.45 2.76
N LEU A 388 22.50 1.31 4.04
CA LEU A 388 23.89 1.10 4.45
C LEU A 388 24.40 -0.27 3.98
N GLU A 389 23.59 -1.32 4.10
CA GLU A 389 23.92 -2.65 3.57
C GLU A 389 24.14 -2.62 2.07
N TRP A 390 23.29 -1.90 1.32
CA TRP A 390 23.44 -1.75 -0.11
C TRP A 390 24.80 -1.15 -0.48
N GLY A 391 25.20 -0.09 0.23
CA GLY A 391 26.51 0.55 0.03
C GLY A 391 27.67 -0.37 0.39
N LEU A 392 27.60 -1.09 1.51
CA LEU A 392 28.66 -2.00 1.95
C LEU A 392 28.86 -3.18 0.98
N ARG A 393 27.76 -3.74 0.45
CA ARG A 393 27.79 -4.90 -0.44
C ARG A 393 28.41 -4.56 -1.80
N HIS A 394 28.05 -3.40 -2.36
CA HIS A 394 28.47 -3.03 -3.70
C HIS A 394 29.69 -2.10 -3.72
N LYS A 395 30.34 -1.87 -2.58
CA LYS A 395 31.46 -0.92 -2.48
C LYS A 395 32.60 -1.22 -3.45
N HIS A 396 32.81 -2.49 -3.81
CA HIS A 396 33.87 -2.92 -4.71
C HIS A 396 33.46 -2.92 -6.19
N GLU A 397 32.18 -2.74 -6.49
CA GLU A 397 31.68 -2.74 -7.86
C GLU A 397 32.21 -1.54 -8.64
N ALA A 398 32.57 -1.76 -9.90
CA ALA A 398 33.15 -0.71 -10.76
C ALA A 398 32.21 0.49 -10.93
N TRP A 399 30.90 0.26 -11.01
CA TRP A 399 29.90 1.33 -11.09
C TRP A 399 29.81 2.15 -9.80
N TYR A 400 29.97 1.52 -8.63
CA TYR A 400 29.92 2.18 -7.33
C TYR A 400 31.17 3.04 -7.13
N GLN A 401 32.34 2.48 -7.46
CA GLN A 401 33.61 3.21 -7.43
C GLN A 401 33.60 4.39 -8.41
N ALA A 402 33.01 4.23 -9.61
CA ALA A 402 32.83 5.32 -10.55
C ALA A 402 31.93 6.45 -10.01
N GLN A 403 30.87 6.11 -9.27
CA GLN A 403 30.03 7.09 -8.58
C GLN A 403 30.82 7.84 -7.50
N GLU A 404 31.56 7.12 -6.65
CA GLU A 404 32.33 7.71 -5.54
C GLU A 404 33.53 8.56 -6.00
N LYS A 405 34.10 8.28 -7.18
CA LYS A 405 35.18 9.09 -7.78
C LYS A 405 34.75 10.52 -8.12
N ALA A 406 33.46 10.76 -8.37
CA ALA A 406 32.91 12.09 -8.64
C ALA A 406 32.80 12.93 -7.35
N ARG A 407 33.94 13.43 -6.85
CA ARG A 407 34.06 14.11 -5.55
C ARG A 407 33.06 15.26 -5.35
N TRP A 408 32.82 16.08 -6.38
CA TRP A 408 31.87 17.20 -6.28
C TRP A 408 30.44 16.73 -5.98
N ARG A 409 29.97 15.64 -6.63
CA ARG A 409 28.63 15.07 -6.36
C ARG A 409 28.52 14.50 -4.96
N LYS A 410 29.59 13.83 -4.50
CA LYS A 410 29.65 13.26 -3.15
C LYS A 410 29.52 14.34 -2.08
N TRP A 411 30.26 15.43 -2.19
CA TRP A 411 30.21 16.54 -1.24
C TRP A 411 28.90 17.32 -1.34
N LEU A 412 28.38 17.54 -2.55
CA LEU A 412 27.06 18.13 -2.77
C LEU A 412 25.95 17.32 -2.11
N GLY A 413 25.98 15.99 -2.26
CA GLY A 413 25.03 15.10 -1.59
C GLY A 413 25.14 15.16 -0.07
N ARG A 414 26.37 15.23 0.48
CA ARG A 414 26.58 15.42 1.93
C ARG A 414 26.02 16.75 2.42
N ALA A 415 26.26 17.85 1.70
CA ALA A 415 25.72 19.16 2.02
C ALA A 415 24.19 19.15 2.01
N ALA A 416 23.57 18.51 1.00
CA ALA A 416 22.13 18.34 0.92
C ALA A 416 21.55 17.55 2.10
N LEU A 417 22.23 16.48 2.53
CA LEU A 417 21.82 15.68 3.69
C LEU A 417 21.92 16.47 5.01
N VAL A 418 23.00 17.24 5.19
CA VAL A 418 23.17 18.12 6.37
C VAL A 418 22.09 19.21 6.36
N ALA A 419 21.82 19.85 5.23
CA ALA A 419 20.74 20.82 5.10
C ALA A 419 19.37 20.20 5.40
N ALA A 420 19.10 18.97 4.93
CA ALA A 420 17.85 18.26 5.22
C ALA A 420 17.71 17.95 6.71
N HIS A 421 18.81 17.54 7.37
CA HIS A 421 18.87 17.32 8.81
C HIS A 421 18.56 18.58 9.62
N LEU A 422 19.17 19.72 9.26
CA LEU A 422 18.90 21.01 9.91
C LEU A 422 17.45 21.49 9.68
N CYS A 423 16.91 21.28 8.48
CA CYS A 423 15.53 21.59 8.15
C CYS A 423 14.54 20.75 8.98
N LEU A 424 14.78 19.44 9.08
CA LEU A 424 14.00 18.53 9.93
C LEU A 424 14.08 18.89 11.41
N TRP A 425 15.27 19.27 11.89
CA TRP A 425 15.43 19.73 13.27
C TRP A 425 14.58 20.98 13.52
N ARG A 426 14.64 21.98 12.65
CA ARG A 426 13.82 23.19 12.75
C ARG A 426 12.33 22.85 12.73
N LEU A 427 11.90 21.98 11.82
CA LEU A 427 10.52 21.53 11.71
C LEU A 427 10.05 20.86 13.02
N ALA A 428 10.84 19.96 13.59
CA ALA A 428 10.51 19.28 14.84
C ALA A 428 10.34 20.26 16.01
N VAL A 429 11.24 21.26 16.11
CA VAL A 429 11.21 22.28 17.17
C VAL A 429 9.93 23.13 17.09
N ILE A 430 9.56 23.61 15.90
CA ILE A 430 8.39 24.50 15.77
C ILE A 430 7.06 23.75 15.82
N ALA A 431 7.03 22.48 15.38
CA ALA A 431 5.80 21.69 15.34
C ALA A 431 5.46 21.03 16.68
N LEU A 432 6.46 20.65 17.49
CA LEU A 432 6.26 19.86 18.70
C LEU A 432 5.25 20.48 19.69
N PRO A 433 5.29 21.79 20.03
CA PRO A 433 4.34 22.38 20.96
C PRO A 433 2.87 22.19 20.54
N TRP A 434 2.62 22.13 19.23
CA TRP A 434 1.28 21.98 18.65
C TRP A 434 0.80 20.54 18.49
N CYS A 435 1.69 19.59 18.83
CA CYS A 435 1.44 18.16 18.77
C CYS A 435 1.24 17.54 20.17
N LEU A 436 1.33 18.35 21.22
CA LEU A 436 1.06 17.95 22.60
C LEU A 436 -0.41 18.18 22.92
N ALA A 437 -1.05 17.20 23.55
CA ALA A 437 -2.43 17.34 24.00
C ALA A 437 -2.54 18.49 25.01
N LEU A 438 -3.66 19.22 24.98
CA LEU A 438 -4.00 20.18 26.01
C LEU A 438 -4.20 19.46 27.35
N GLN A 439 -3.90 20.17 28.43
CA GLN A 439 -4.23 19.72 29.78
C GLN A 439 -5.75 19.67 29.98
N PRO A 440 -6.26 18.99 31.03
CA PRO A 440 -7.70 18.92 31.31
C PRO A 440 -8.39 20.28 31.48
N ASP A 441 -7.63 21.31 31.88
CA ASP A 441 -8.06 22.72 32.01
C ASP A 441 -7.94 23.52 30.69
N LYS A 442 -7.62 22.84 29.57
CA LYS A 442 -7.37 23.39 28.23
C LYS A 442 -6.10 24.26 28.12
N SER A 443 -5.23 24.29 29.11
CA SER A 443 -3.94 24.98 29.01
C SER A 443 -2.95 24.22 28.09
N PRO A 444 -2.03 24.92 27.39
CA PRO A 444 -0.99 24.28 26.59
C PRO A 444 -0.05 23.44 27.46
N THR A 445 0.21 22.19 27.05
CA THR A 445 1.19 21.34 27.74
C THR A 445 2.62 21.91 27.58
N PRO A 446 3.39 22.10 28.66
CA PRO A 446 4.75 22.61 28.58
C PRO A 446 5.66 21.75 27.70
N ALA A 447 6.19 22.34 26.63
CA ALA A 447 7.02 21.63 25.67
C ALA A 447 8.48 21.44 26.13
N GLY A 448 8.91 22.09 27.22
CA GLY A 448 10.33 22.21 27.60
C GLY A 448 11.12 20.90 27.62
N LYS A 449 10.61 19.87 28.30
CA LYS A 449 11.26 18.54 28.31
C LYS A 449 11.29 17.89 26.93
N GLY A 450 10.20 18.00 26.17
CA GLY A 450 10.13 17.46 24.81
C GLY A 450 11.08 18.15 23.84
N LEU A 451 11.17 19.48 23.89
CA LEU A 451 12.10 20.27 23.09
C LEU A 451 13.56 19.95 23.44
N MET A 452 13.88 19.81 24.72
CA MET A 452 15.22 19.39 25.16
C MET A 452 15.61 18.04 24.56
N ILE A 453 14.70 17.06 24.57
CA ILE A 453 14.93 15.75 23.93
C ILE A 453 15.16 15.91 22.42
N VAL A 454 14.37 16.75 21.73
CA VAL A 454 14.58 17.04 20.30
C VAL A 454 15.98 17.61 20.07
N HIS A 455 16.42 18.60 20.85
CA HIS A 455 17.76 19.17 20.72
C HIS A 455 18.86 18.13 20.99
N ILE A 456 18.74 17.32 22.05
CA ILE A 456 19.72 16.26 22.36
C ILE A 456 19.82 15.26 21.21
N VAL A 457 18.68 14.85 20.64
CA VAL A 457 18.66 13.88 19.54
C VAL A 457 19.31 14.45 18.27
N PHE A 458 18.91 15.66 17.85
CA PHE A 458 19.37 16.25 16.60
C PHE A 458 20.80 16.83 16.66
N ALA A 459 21.19 17.41 17.80
CA ALA A 459 22.51 18.00 17.99
C ALA A 459 23.55 17.00 18.52
N GLY A 460 23.13 16.02 19.32
CA GLY A 460 24.01 15.06 19.98
C GLY A 460 23.96 13.67 19.37
N VAL A 461 22.83 12.97 19.53
CA VAL A 461 22.71 11.54 19.21
C VAL A 461 22.96 11.25 17.74
N ILE A 462 22.28 11.96 16.82
CA ILE A 462 22.42 11.73 15.38
C ILE A 462 23.87 12.00 14.90
N PRO A 463 24.49 13.15 15.20
CA PRO A 463 25.89 13.39 14.85
C PRO A 463 26.86 12.36 15.47
N ALA A 464 26.66 11.97 16.73
CA ALA A 464 27.48 10.95 17.38
C ALA A 464 27.39 9.59 16.65
N LEU A 465 26.19 9.16 16.26
CA LEU A 465 26.00 7.93 15.49
C LEU A 465 26.66 7.98 14.10
N VAL A 466 26.58 9.12 13.41
CA VAL A 466 27.24 9.34 12.13
C VAL A 466 28.77 9.29 12.27
N THR A 467 29.32 9.98 13.28
CA THR A 467 30.75 9.94 13.58
C THR A 467 31.20 8.53 13.93
N LEU A 468 30.47 7.84 14.80
CA LEU A 468 30.74 6.45 15.19
C LEU A 468 30.74 5.52 13.97
N TRP A 469 29.81 5.69 13.03
CA TRP A 469 29.77 4.92 11.78
C TRP A 469 31.04 5.05 10.94
N PHE A 470 31.60 6.26 10.83
CA PHE A 470 32.84 6.50 10.09
C PHE A 470 34.08 6.03 10.86
N VAL A 471 34.13 6.28 12.18
CA VAL A 471 35.22 5.82 13.06
C VAL A 471 35.31 4.30 13.04
N LEU A 472 34.21 3.58 13.29
CA LEU A 472 34.19 2.11 13.25
C LEU A 472 34.36 1.52 11.84
N GLY A 473 34.16 2.33 10.80
CA GLY A 473 34.52 1.96 9.43
C GLY A 473 36.02 2.02 9.16
N ARG A 474 36.74 2.91 9.85
CA ARG A 474 38.18 3.10 9.70
C ARG A 474 39.00 2.27 10.70
N TRP A 475 38.48 2.12 11.92
CA TRP A 475 39.08 1.46 13.07
C TRP A 475 38.04 0.58 13.77
N PRO A 476 37.76 -0.63 13.24
CA PRO A 476 36.85 -1.55 13.90
C PRO A 476 37.43 -2.05 15.23
N LEU A 477 36.60 -2.11 16.27
CA LEU A 477 37.01 -2.59 17.59
C LEU A 477 36.96 -4.11 17.62
N LYS A 478 38.04 -4.76 18.07
CA LYS A 478 38.12 -6.22 18.24
C LYS A 478 38.02 -6.56 19.73
N ILE A 479 36.93 -7.22 20.12
CA ILE A 479 36.70 -7.63 21.52
C ILE A 479 36.80 -9.15 21.62
N LYS A 480 37.54 -9.69 22.59
CA LYS A 480 37.59 -11.15 22.81
C LYS A 480 36.19 -11.71 23.09
N LYS A 481 35.83 -12.81 22.44
CA LYS A 481 34.55 -13.49 22.66
C LYS A 481 34.48 -14.00 24.11
N PRO A 482 33.41 -13.71 24.86
CA PRO A 482 33.20 -14.36 26.15
C PRO A 482 32.95 -15.86 25.93
N LEU A 483 33.45 -16.70 26.84
CA LEU A 483 33.52 -18.17 26.71
C LEU A 483 32.17 -18.82 26.34
N VAL A 484 31.08 -18.25 26.85
CA VAL A 484 29.67 -18.64 26.56
C VAL A 484 29.28 -18.41 25.09
N LEU A 485 29.71 -17.29 24.49
CA LEU A 485 29.36 -16.93 23.12
C LEU A 485 30.13 -17.78 22.09
N THR A 486 31.35 -18.20 22.42
CA THR A 486 32.16 -19.14 21.63
C THR A 486 31.51 -20.52 21.51
N ARG A 487 30.77 -20.98 22.54
CA ARG A 487 30.01 -22.24 22.50
C ARG A 487 28.69 -22.12 21.75
N LEU A 488 28.02 -20.97 21.83
CA LEU A 488 26.70 -20.74 21.21
C LEU A 488 26.75 -20.30 19.75
N LEU A 489 27.85 -19.69 19.29
CA LEU A 489 28.06 -19.25 17.91
C LEU A 489 29.33 -19.92 17.35
N PRO A 490 29.28 -21.23 17.04
CA PRO A 490 30.39 -21.89 16.38
C PRO A 490 30.67 -21.22 15.02
N ALA A 491 31.94 -21.26 14.60
CA ALA A 491 32.34 -20.77 13.30
C ALA A 491 31.53 -21.47 12.20
N ARG A 492 31.17 -20.74 11.14
CA ARG A 492 30.58 -21.36 9.95
C ARG A 492 31.59 -22.34 9.36
N GLU A 493 31.10 -23.46 8.81
CA GLU A 493 31.95 -24.38 8.03
C GLU A 493 32.75 -23.58 6.98
N GLY A 494 34.07 -23.71 7.03
CA GLY A 494 35.01 -23.03 6.11
C GLY A 494 35.51 -21.65 6.53
N GLU A 495 35.02 -21.06 7.64
CA GLU A 495 35.58 -19.82 8.19
C GLU A 495 36.47 -20.11 9.41
N PRO A 496 37.70 -19.54 9.50
CA PRO A 496 38.52 -19.68 10.70
C PRO A 496 37.78 -19.10 11.91
N SER A 497 37.75 -19.83 13.02
CA SER A 497 37.09 -19.38 14.24
C SER A 497 37.81 -18.15 14.80
N SER A 498 37.34 -16.96 14.47
CA SER A 498 37.85 -15.73 15.08
C SER A 498 37.57 -15.77 16.59
N GLU A 499 38.61 -15.68 17.41
CA GLU A 499 38.49 -15.49 18.87
C GLU A 499 37.83 -14.15 19.25
N HIS A 500 37.75 -13.20 18.30
CA HIS A 500 37.28 -11.85 18.54
C HIS A 500 35.94 -11.59 17.84
N VAL A 501 35.07 -10.80 18.47
CA VAL A 501 33.93 -10.13 17.83
C VAL A 501 34.41 -8.78 17.31
N GLU A 502 34.22 -8.55 16.02
CA GLU A 502 34.53 -7.27 15.39
C GLU A 502 33.30 -6.33 15.46
N ILE A 503 33.42 -5.25 16.22
CA ILE A 503 32.46 -4.14 16.25
C ILE A 503 32.92 -3.12 15.20
N GLY A 504 32.41 -3.31 13.97
CA GLY A 504 32.61 -2.41 12.84
C GLY A 504 31.29 -1.93 12.23
N GLN A 505 31.35 -1.34 11.02
CA GLN A 505 30.15 -0.92 10.27
C GLN A 505 29.14 -2.06 10.05
N GLN A 506 29.63 -3.28 9.81
CA GLN A 506 28.77 -4.45 9.61
C GLN A 506 28.03 -4.84 10.91
N PHE A 507 28.66 -4.66 12.07
CA PHE A 507 28.01 -4.88 13.37
C PHE A 507 26.91 -3.84 13.62
N MET A 508 27.23 -2.55 13.48
CA MET A 508 26.23 -1.46 13.62
C MET A 508 25.06 -1.66 12.65
N ARG A 509 25.35 -1.96 11.38
CA ARG A 509 24.32 -2.22 10.38
C ARG A 509 23.43 -3.40 10.75
N ASN A 510 23.99 -4.48 11.31
CA ASN A 510 23.23 -5.70 11.58
C ASN A 510 22.36 -5.59 12.84
N TRP A 511 22.84 -4.89 13.87
CA TRP A 511 22.20 -4.82 15.17
C TRP A 511 21.51 -3.48 15.41
N LEU A 512 22.22 -2.34 15.27
CA LEU A 512 21.67 -1.03 15.58
C LEU A 512 20.64 -0.53 14.55
N PHE A 513 20.96 -0.64 13.27
CA PHE A 513 20.06 -0.23 12.17
C PHE A 513 19.42 -1.42 11.45
N GLY A 514 19.71 -2.64 11.93
CA GLY A 514 19.54 -3.85 11.16
C GLY A 514 18.26 -4.60 11.43
N ARG A 515 17.92 -5.41 10.45
CA ARG A 515 16.77 -6.32 10.46
C ARG A 515 16.78 -7.26 11.67
N ARG A 516 17.95 -7.58 12.24
CA ARG A 516 18.08 -8.53 13.36
C ARG A 516 17.32 -8.04 14.58
N ILE A 517 17.56 -6.83 15.08
CA ILE A 517 16.83 -6.36 16.27
C ILE A 517 15.37 -6.08 15.92
N PHE A 518 15.13 -5.27 14.90
CA PHE A 518 13.78 -4.78 14.63
C PHE A 518 12.81 -5.88 14.20
N LEU A 519 13.22 -6.81 13.32
CA LEU A 519 12.33 -7.88 12.90
C LEU A 519 12.26 -8.99 13.95
N THR A 520 13.33 -9.29 14.70
CA THR A 520 13.23 -10.28 15.80
C THR A 520 12.31 -9.77 16.90
N LEU A 521 12.44 -8.52 17.33
CA LEU A 521 11.49 -7.91 18.27
C LEU A 521 10.08 -7.91 17.68
N GLY A 522 9.92 -7.57 16.40
CA GLY A 522 8.65 -7.66 15.69
C GLY A 522 8.03 -9.06 15.75
N VAL A 523 8.80 -10.11 15.44
CA VAL A 523 8.36 -11.51 15.49
C VAL A 523 8.02 -11.93 16.92
N ILE A 524 8.82 -11.54 17.92
CA ILE A 524 8.55 -11.82 19.33
C ILE A 524 7.23 -11.16 19.75
N PHE A 525 7.05 -9.86 19.48
CA PHE A 525 5.83 -9.15 19.86
C PHE A 525 4.60 -9.71 19.15
N HIS A 526 4.63 -9.88 17.83
CA HIS A 526 3.49 -10.44 17.12
C HIS A 526 3.26 -11.92 17.46
N GLY A 527 4.31 -12.68 17.82
CA GLY A 527 4.20 -14.02 18.39
C GLY A 527 3.50 -14.03 19.74
N ILE A 528 3.84 -13.11 20.65
CA ILE A 528 3.13 -12.91 21.92
C ILE A 528 1.67 -12.54 21.64
N LEU A 529 1.39 -11.61 20.71
CA LEU A 529 0.02 -11.29 20.33
C LEU A 529 -0.71 -12.51 19.76
N PHE A 530 -0.05 -13.34 18.96
CA PHE A 530 -0.62 -14.57 18.42
C PHE A 530 -0.94 -15.59 19.51
N VAL A 531 -0.10 -15.73 20.53
CA VAL A 531 -0.30 -16.70 21.62
C VAL A 531 -1.31 -16.21 22.66
N PHE A 532 -1.25 -14.93 23.04
CA PHE A 532 -2.02 -14.40 24.17
C PHE A 532 -3.29 -13.65 23.77
N MET A 533 -3.32 -13.06 22.57
CA MET A 533 -4.45 -12.24 22.13
C MET A 533 -5.29 -12.91 21.05
N ASN A 534 -6.61 -12.80 21.17
CA ASN A 534 -7.56 -13.16 20.12
C ASN A 534 -7.87 -11.93 19.25
N ILE A 535 -6.95 -11.60 18.35
CA ILE A 535 -7.05 -10.48 17.40
C ILE A 535 -7.01 -10.96 15.94
N GLY A 536 -7.46 -12.19 15.70
CA GLY A 536 -7.57 -12.78 14.36
C GLY A 536 -6.24 -12.96 13.64
N MET A 537 -6.28 -12.72 12.33
CA MET A 537 -5.14 -12.88 11.42
C MET A 537 -4.13 -11.73 11.50
N PHE A 538 -4.38 -10.72 12.33
CA PHE A 538 -3.51 -9.55 12.48
C PHE A 538 -2.03 -9.89 12.74
N PRO A 539 -1.67 -10.62 13.81
CA PRO A 539 -0.26 -10.91 14.07
C PRO A 539 0.38 -11.74 12.95
N LEU A 540 -0.37 -12.68 12.36
CA LEU A 540 0.13 -13.50 11.26
C LEU A 540 0.43 -12.68 10.02
N ILE A 541 -0.49 -11.81 9.58
CA ILE A 541 -0.25 -11.01 8.38
C ILE A 541 0.84 -9.96 8.61
N MET A 542 0.93 -9.37 9.80
CA MET A 542 2.01 -8.42 10.12
C MET A 542 3.39 -9.10 10.11
N MET A 543 3.51 -10.32 10.66
CA MET A 543 4.72 -11.12 10.54
C MET A 543 5.02 -11.53 9.09
N TRP A 544 3.98 -11.82 8.31
CA TRP A 544 4.13 -12.19 6.91
C TRP A 544 4.78 -11.08 6.07
N ILE A 545 4.48 -9.80 6.36
CA ILE A 545 5.13 -8.66 5.70
C ILE A 545 6.65 -8.68 5.86
N TYR A 546 7.17 -9.21 6.98
CA TYR A 546 8.61 -9.30 7.21
C TYR A 546 9.33 -10.20 6.20
N VAL A 547 8.62 -11.08 5.48
CA VAL A 547 9.18 -11.90 4.39
C VAL A 547 9.90 -11.03 3.36
N CYS A 548 9.31 -9.90 2.97
CA CYS A 548 9.88 -8.96 1.98
C CYS A 548 11.13 -8.24 2.48
N TYR A 549 11.41 -8.26 3.77
CA TYR A 549 12.65 -7.74 4.35
C TYR A 549 13.80 -8.73 4.25
N PHE A 550 13.67 -9.87 3.57
CA PHE A 550 14.78 -10.79 3.32
C PHE A 550 14.90 -11.09 1.83
N GLU A 551 16.09 -11.51 1.43
CA GLU A 551 16.36 -11.99 0.07
C GLU A 551 16.04 -13.50 -0.01
N ALA A 552 15.75 -13.99 -1.22
CA ALA A 552 15.38 -15.40 -1.42
C ALA A 552 16.40 -16.38 -0.81
N ALA A 553 17.71 -16.12 -0.96
CA ALA A 553 18.78 -16.95 -0.40
C ALA A 553 18.66 -17.17 1.12
N THR A 554 18.11 -16.20 1.87
CA THR A 554 17.90 -16.38 3.32
C THR A 554 16.80 -17.40 3.59
N TRP A 555 15.70 -17.31 2.85
CA TRP A 555 14.58 -18.24 2.95
C TRP A 555 14.95 -19.64 2.49
N LEU A 556 15.74 -19.77 1.41
CA LEU A 556 16.19 -21.07 0.90
C LEU A 556 17.08 -21.79 1.90
N LYS A 557 18.02 -21.09 2.54
CA LYS A 557 18.83 -21.65 3.64
C LYS A 557 17.95 -22.15 4.79
N MET A 558 16.96 -21.36 5.19
CA MET A 558 16.02 -21.75 6.24
C MET A 558 15.19 -22.97 5.83
N LEU A 559 14.66 -23.00 4.61
CA LEU A 559 13.84 -24.10 4.10
C LEU A 559 14.64 -25.40 3.99
N ARG A 560 15.89 -25.35 3.51
CA ARG A 560 16.79 -26.52 3.49
C ARG A 560 17.08 -27.04 4.89
N TRP A 561 17.43 -26.14 5.82
CA TRP A 561 17.62 -26.50 7.21
C TRP A 561 16.36 -27.15 7.82
N CYS A 562 15.16 -26.62 7.53
CA CYS A 562 13.90 -27.21 7.96
C CYS A 562 13.69 -28.62 7.35
N THR A 563 14.00 -28.82 6.06
CA THR A 563 13.86 -30.13 5.43
C THR A 563 14.83 -31.16 6.00
N GLU A 564 16.07 -30.76 6.29
CA GLU A 564 17.05 -31.60 6.95
C GLU A 564 16.58 -31.97 8.36
N LEU A 565 16.05 -30.99 9.11
CA LEU A 565 15.50 -31.20 10.45
C LEU A 565 14.32 -32.19 10.44
N LEU A 566 13.37 -32.02 9.51
CA LEU A 566 12.23 -32.92 9.34
C LEU A 566 12.66 -34.34 8.95
N ARG A 567 13.78 -34.49 8.23
CA ARG A 567 14.32 -35.82 7.85
C ARG A 567 15.02 -36.53 9.01
N ARG A 568 15.40 -35.83 10.09
CA ARG A 568 16.02 -36.45 11.28
C ARG A 568 15.08 -37.40 12.01
N TRP A 569 13.77 -37.14 11.96
CA TRP A 569 12.77 -37.96 12.65
C TRP A 569 11.97 -38.79 11.65
N LYS A 570 11.83 -40.10 11.90
CA LYS A 570 11.09 -41.03 11.02
C LYS A 570 9.64 -40.55 10.77
N LEU A 571 8.97 -40.04 11.80
CA LEU A 571 7.58 -39.57 11.74
C LEU A 571 7.37 -38.36 10.81
N THR A 572 8.36 -37.48 10.67
CA THR A 572 8.24 -36.24 9.88
C THR A 572 8.89 -36.33 8.51
N ARG A 573 9.54 -37.45 8.18
CA ARG A 573 10.29 -37.63 6.93
C ARG A 573 9.41 -37.48 5.67
N TRP A 574 8.14 -37.87 5.75
CA TRP A 574 7.19 -37.72 4.64
C TRP A 574 6.90 -36.26 4.27
N MET A 575 7.10 -35.31 5.20
CA MET A 575 6.90 -33.88 4.98
C MET A 575 8.05 -33.21 4.22
N ALA A 576 9.18 -33.91 4.02
CA ALA A 576 10.37 -33.40 3.35
C ALA A 576 10.81 -34.33 2.18
N PRO A 577 9.97 -34.50 1.15
CA PRO A 577 10.28 -35.35 0.00
C PRO A 577 11.52 -34.87 -0.76
N LYS A 578 12.11 -35.74 -1.60
CA LYS A 578 13.29 -35.38 -2.44
C LYS A 578 13.04 -34.16 -3.33
N LEU A 579 11.78 -33.95 -3.75
CA LEU A 579 11.39 -32.78 -4.54
C LEU A 579 11.75 -31.45 -3.87
N CYS A 580 11.85 -31.41 -2.54
CA CYS A 580 12.28 -30.22 -1.80
C CYS A 580 13.74 -29.85 -2.08
N ASP A 581 14.64 -30.83 -2.25
CA ASP A 581 16.05 -30.58 -2.52
C ASP A 581 16.20 -29.83 -3.85
N ASP A 582 15.50 -30.32 -4.86
CA ASP A 582 15.44 -29.67 -6.17
C ASP A 582 14.80 -28.29 -6.07
N ALA A 583 13.69 -28.15 -5.34
CA ALA A 583 12.96 -26.89 -5.22
C ALA A 583 13.79 -25.78 -4.54
N PHE A 584 14.70 -26.16 -3.64
CA PHE A 584 15.50 -25.25 -2.81
C PHE A 584 16.98 -25.18 -3.23
N ALA A 585 17.35 -25.79 -4.35
CA ALA A 585 18.71 -25.77 -4.88
C ALA A 585 19.22 -24.33 -5.15
N GLU A 586 20.47 -24.06 -4.77
CA GLU A 586 21.12 -22.73 -4.91
C GLU A 586 22.14 -22.65 -6.05
N ASN A 587 22.32 -23.72 -6.83
CA ASN A 587 23.26 -23.75 -7.94
C ASN A 587 22.88 -22.75 -9.05
N ASP A 588 23.90 -22.13 -9.64
CA ASP A 588 23.78 -21.14 -10.73
C ASP A 588 23.15 -21.72 -12.01
N GLU A 589 23.02 -23.05 -12.08
CA GLU A 589 22.35 -23.75 -13.17
C GLU A 589 20.84 -23.51 -13.17
N VAL A 590 20.23 -23.28 -12.00
CA VAL A 590 18.78 -23.23 -11.82
C VAL A 590 18.21 -21.84 -12.05
N LEU A 591 18.95 -20.80 -11.62
CA LEU A 591 18.56 -19.40 -11.75
C LEU A 591 19.06 -18.80 -13.07
N GLU A 592 18.28 -17.89 -13.64
CA GLU A 592 18.68 -17.11 -14.80
C GLU A 592 19.88 -16.18 -14.47
N SER A 593 20.90 -16.18 -15.34
CA SER A 593 22.05 -15.30 -15.18
C SER A 593 21.71 -13.84 -15.55
N PRO A 594 22.42 -12.83 -14.98
CA PRO A 594 22.19 -11.42 -15.32
C PRO A 594 22.29 -11.12 -16.83
N ALA A 595 23.26 -11.72 -17.52
CA ALA A 595 23.44 -11.61 -18.97
C ALA A 595 22.18 -12.06 -19.72
N ARG A 596 21.64 -13.21 -19.32
CA ARG A 596 20.44 -13.79 -19.93
C ARG A 596 19.19 -12.97 -19.63
N ALA A 597 19.04 -12.47 -18.40
CA ALA A 597 17.90 -11.63 -18.01
C ALA A 597 17.86 -10.30 -18.76
N VAL A 598 19.03 -9.70 -19.04
CA VAL A 598 19.12 -8.52 -19.90
C VAL A 598 18.84 -8.87 -21.35
N ALA A 599 19.39 -9.96 -21.87
CA ALA A 599 19.14 -10.39 -23.25
C ALA A 599 17.66 -10.71 -23.52
N ARG A 600 16.96 -11.33 -22.55
CA ARG A 600 15.52 -11.63 -22.65
C ARG A 600 14.69 -10.37 -22.90
N ASP A 601 15.04 -9.27 -22.24
CA ASP A 601 14.29 -8.02 -22.30
C ASP A 601 15.16 -6.86 -22.82
N GLY A 602 16.04 -7.07 -23.81
CA GLY A 602 17.13 -6.15 -24.18
C GLY A 602 16.74 -4.71 -24.60
N ALA A 603 15.46 -4.40 -24.79
CA ALA A 603 14.99 -3.05 -25.13
C ALA A 603 13.90 -2.50 -24.19
N GLY A 604 13.40 -3.34 -23.28
CA GLY A 604 12.08 -3.13 -22.69
C GLY A 604 10.96 -3.44 -23.70
N LEU A 605 9.72 -3.11 -23.33
CA LEU A 605 8.57 -3.25 -24.24
C LEU A 605 8.79 -2.33 -25.45
N TRP A 606 8.73 -2.89 -26.67
CA TRP A 606 9.17 -2.21 -27.89
C TRP A 606 8.43 -0.89 -28.18
N TRP A 607 7.20 -0.72 -27.70
CA TRP A 607 6.39 0.49 -27.83
C TRP A 607 6.61 1.53 -26.72
N LEU A 608 7.49 1.27 -25.75
CA LEU A 608 7.81 2.21 -24.67
C LEU A 608 9.16 2.90 -24.89
N ASP A 609 9.87 2.62 -25.97
CA ASP A 609 11.10 3.36 -26.27
C ASP A 609 10.78 4.65 -27.04
N PRO A 610 11.14 5.85 -26.52
CA PRO A 610 10.81 7.12 -27.19
C PRO A 610 11.39 7.24 -28.61
N TYR A 611 12.55 6.63 -28.88
CA TYR A 611 13.13 6.62 -30.22
C TYR A 611 12.32 5.73 -31.16
N ARG A 612 11.88 4.56 -30.67
CA ARG A 612 11.00 3.66 -31.45
C ARG A 612 9.60 4.24 -31.67
N LEU A 613 9.05 4.96 -30.70
CA LEU A 613 7.74 5.62 -30.83
C LEU A 613 7.75 6.80 -31.79
N LEU A 614 8.77 7.67 -31.70
CA LEU A 614 8.80 8.93 -32.43
C LEU A 614 9.53 8.82 -33.78
N ALA A 615 10.68 8.14 -33.82
CA ALA A 615 11.48 8.00 -35.03
C ALA A 615 11.23 6.68 -35.77
N GLY A 616 10.83 5.62 -35.06
CA GLY A 616 10.60 4.29 -35.64
C GLY A 616 9.58 4.26 -36.79
N PRO A 617 8.34 4.77 -36.61
CA PRO A 617 7.35 4.84 -37.68
C PRO A 617 7.87 5.61 -38.90
N PHE A 618 8.54 6.74 -38.69
CA PHE A 618 9.10 7.54 -39.77
C PHE A 618 10.20 6.80 -40.54
N LEU A 619 11.12 6.12 -39.83
CA LEU A 619 12.21 5.34 -40.44
C LEU A 619 11.70 4.09 -41.18
N LEU A 620 10.64 3.46 -40.67
CA LEU A 620 9.96 2.34 -41.33
C LEU A 620 9.19 2.79 -42.58
N LEU A 621 8.42 3.87 -42.47
CA LEU A 621 7.63 4.43 -43.57
C LEU A 621 8.53 4.93 -44.72
N THR A 622 9.68 5.50 -44.38
CA THR A 622 10.67 5.95 -45.38
C THR A 622 11.55 4.82 -45.92
N ARG A 623 11.35 3.57 -45.47
CA ARG A 623 12.19 2.39 -45.77
C ARG A 623 13.70 2.61 -45.54
N LYS A 624 14.07 3.61 -44.72
CA LYS A 624 15.47 3.99 -44.46
C LYS A 624 16.17 3.06 -43.48
N ALA A 625 15.43 2.25 -42.73
CA ALA A 625 15.96 1.32 -41.74
C ALA A 625 15.03 0.12 -41.60
N SER A 626 15.60 -1.07 -41.39
CA SER A 626 14.81 -2.24 -41.00
C SER A 626 14.34 -2.11 -39.54
N LEU A 627 13.33 -2.90 -39.14
CA LEU A 627 12.92 -3.01 -37.74
C LEU A 627 14.10 -3.40 -36.82
N ALA A 628 15.00 -4.25 -37.31
CA ALA A 628 16.21 -4.66 -36.59
C ALA A 628 17.20 -3.49 -36.41
N ASP A 629 17.34 -2.63 -37.41
CA ASP A 629 18.21 -1.44 -37.32
C ASP A 629 17.69 -0.42 -36.32
N ILE A 630 16.37 -0.20 -36.31
CA ILE A 630 15.71 0.69 -35.35
C ILE A 630 15.86 0.13 -33.93
N ASP A 631 15.73 -1.19 -33.76
CA ASP A 631 15.91 -1.88 -32.48
C ASP A 631 17.33 -1.68 -31.94
N ARG A 632 18.33 -1.94 -32.79
CA ARG A 632 19.77 -1.76 -32.51
C ARG A 632 20.10 -0.30 -32.16
N GLN A 633 19.66 0.66 -32.97
CA GLN A 633 19.91 2.08 -32.73
C GLN A 633 19.24 2.60 -31.45
N ALA A 634 18.03 2.14 -31.13
CA ALA A 634 17.35 2.46 -29.87
C ALA A 634 18.18 1.97 -28.67
N ASN A 635 18.64 0.71 -28.75
CA ASN A 635 19.49 0.09 -27.75
C ASN A 635 20.84 0.84 -27.61
N GLU A 636 21.41 1.37 -28.67
CA GLU A 636 22.66 2.14 -28.56
C GLU A 636 22.47 3.55 -27.97
N ARG A 637 21.33 4.21 -28.27
CA ARG A 637 21.08 5.62 -27.91
C ARG A 637 20.72 5.84 -26.44
N GLY A 638 19.98 4.93 -25.82
CA GLY A 638 19.72 4.91 -24.38
C GLY A 638 18.98 6.14 -23.80
N GLY A 639 18.14 6.84 -24.58
CA GLY A 639 17.21 7.88 -24.11
C GLY A 639 17.83 9.02 -23.26
N ARG A 640 18.48 10.00 -23.90
CA ARG A 640 19.30 11.04 -23.23
C ARG A 640 18.50 12.30 -22.83
N ILE A 641 18.63 12.74 -21.57
CA ILE A 641 18.22 14.09 -21.09
C ILE A 641 19.46 14.90 -20.62
N PRO A 642 19.63 16.20 -20.99
CA PRO A 642 20.79 17.02 -20.63
C PRO A 642 20.87 17.44 -19.14
N ASP A 643 22.10 17.53 -18.64
CA ASP A 643 22.41 17.79 -17.24
C ASP A 643 22.08 19.22 -16.81
N GLY A 644 22.28 20.19 -17.71
CA GLY A 644 21.96 21.60 -17.50
C GLY A 644 20.45 21.82 -17.34
N LEU A 645 19.62 21.07 -18.08
CA LEU A 645 18.16 21.15 -17.97
C LEU A 645 17.68 20.65 -16.59
N VAL A 646 18.28 19.56 -16.10
CA VAL A 646 17.97 19.03 -14.77
C VAL A 646 18.40 20.00 -13.67
N LEU A 647 19.58 20.61 -13.80
CA LEU A 647 20.05 21.61 -12.83
C LEU A 647 19.20 22.89 -12.88
N ALA A 648 18.78 23.34 -14.07
CA ALA A 648 17.92 24.50 -14.25
C ALA A 648 16.53 24.28 -13.65
N LEU A 649 15.91 23.13 -13.93
CA LEU A 649 14.62 22.75 -13.34
C LEU A 649 14.73 22.63 -11.82
N GLY A 650 15.78 22.01 -11.29
CA GLY A 650 16.02 21.91 -9.85
C GLY A 650 16.23 23.27 -9.17
N ALA A 651 17.00 24.17 -9.80
CA ALA A 651 17.23 25.53 -9.31
C ALA A 651 15.95 26.37 -9.35
N LEU A 652 15.14 26.23 -10.39
CA LEU A 652 13.83 26.88 -10.51
C LEU A 652 12.88 26.40 -9.41
N LEU A 653 12.80 25.08 -9.16
CA LEU A 653 11.99 24.53 -8.08
C LEU A 653 12.45 25.01 -6.70
N PHE A 654 13.77 25.05 -6.46
CA PHE A 654 14.36 25.55 -5.21
C PHE A 654 14.10 27.05 -5.01
N GLY A 655 14.36 27.86 -6.04
CA GLY A 655 14.16 29.32 -5.99
C GLY A 655 12.70 29.68 -5.72
N LEU A 656 11.76 28.99 -6.34
CA LEU A 656 10.33 29.19 -6.12
C LEU A 656 9.89 28.76 -4.71
N ALA A 657 10.42 27.65 -4.17
CA ALA A 657 10.16 27.24 -2.79
C ALA A 657 10.77 28.23 -1.76
N ALA A 658 11.98 28.73 -2.04
CA ALA A 658 12.66 29.70 -1.18
C ALA A 658 11.95 31.07 -1.17
N MET A 659 11.56 31.60 -2.35
CA MET A 659 10.81 32.85 -2.46
C MET A 659 9.47 32.77 -1.71
N ARG A 660 8.74 31.65 -1.81
CA ARG A 660 7.49 31.44 -1.06
C ARG A 660 7.71 31.30 0.45
N GLY A 661 8.79 30.64 0.87
CA GLY A 661 9.16 30.52 2.28
C GLY A 661 9.61 31.85 2.91
N LEU A 662 10.21 32.75 2.13
CA LEU A 662 10.56 34.11 2.55
C LEU A 662 9.32 34.99 2.71
N GLN A 663 8.34 34.86 1.82
CA GLN A 663 7.04 35.56 1.93
C GLN A 663 6.19 35.11 3.13
N ALA A 664 6.44 33.91 3.68
CA ALA A 664 5.78 33.42 4.90
C ALA A 664 6.47 33.88 6.20
N LYS A 665 7.65 34.53 6.11
CA LYS A 665 8.52 34.83 7.26
C LYS A 665 8.36 36.25 7.82
N THR A 666 7.62 37.13 7.15
CA THR A 666 7.47 38.56 7.50
C THR A 666 6.50 38.81 8.66
N GLU A 667 6.54 37.97 9.69
CA GLU A 667 6.01 38.31 11.03
C GLU A 667 7.14 38.65 12.01
N ALA A 668 8.35 38.11 11.82
CA ALA A 668 9.42 38.24 12.82
C ALA A 668 9.92 39.68 13.00
N ASP A 669 9.82 40.52 11.97
CA ASP A 669 10.25 41.92 12.02
C ASP A 669 9.11 42.90 12.36
N ALA A 670 7.85 42.45 12.33
CA ALA A 670 6.68 43.27 12.66
C ALA A 670 6.28 43.20 14.16
N GLY A 671 6.73 42.16 14.86
CA GLY A 671 6.46 41.96 16.29
C GLY A 671 7.39 42.73 17.24
N GLN A 672 8.29 43.57 16.72
CA GLN A 672 9.28 44.31 17.53
C GLN A 672 9.17 45.84 17.43
N ALA A 673 7.99 46.36 17.08
CA ALA A 673 7.75 47.80 17.08
C ALA A 673 6.38 48.18 17.65
N VAL A 674 6.07 47.80 18.89
CA VAL A 674 5.19 48.61 19.74
C VAL A 674 5.65 48.51 21.19
N THR A 675 6.54 49.42 21.58
CA THR A 675 6.69 49.83 22.98
C THR A 675 6.52 51.34 23.04
N ALA A 676 5.71 51.77 24.01
CA ALA A 676 5.44 53.12 24.49
C ALA A 676 4.26 53.88 23.83
N GLU A 677 3.27 54.14 24.69
CA GLU A 677 2.25 55.22 24.67
C GLU A 677 1.62 55.58 23.32
N MET A 678 0.50 54.92 22.98
CA MET A 678 -0.40 55.34 21.90
C MET A 678 -1.82 55.55 22.46
N SER A 679 -2.51 56.57 21.94
CA SER A 679 -3.91 56.85 22.33
C SER A 679 -4.87 55.75 21.82
N ALA A 680 -6.06 55.65 22.42
CA ALA A 680 -7.04 54.60 22.07
C ALA A 680 -7.50 54.65 20.59
N GLU A 681 -7.45 55.84 19.98
CA GLU A 681 -7.86 56.10 18.60
C GLU A 681 -6.75 55.70 17.60
N GLU A 682 -5.49 56.03 17.89
CA GLU A 682 -4.32 55.58 17.11
C GLU A 682 -4.14 54.05 17.21
N ALA A 683 -4.42 53.47 18.38
CA ALA A 683 -4.43 52.02 18.53
C ALA A 683 -5.58 51.36 17.74
N SER A 684 -6.67 52.07 17.43
CA SER A 684 -7.78 51.56 16.61
C SER A 684 -7.44 51.59 15.13
N SER A 685 -6.92 52.72 14.62
CA SER A 685 -6.53 52.86 13.22
C SER A 685 -5.39 51.91 12.85
N VAL A 686 -4.37 51.78 13.70
CA VAL A 686 -3.28 50.81 13.51
C VAL A 686 -3.81 49.38 13.57
N ARG A 687 -4.81 49.08 14.41
CA ARG A 687 -5.44 47.74 14.42
C ARG A 687 -6.27 47.47 13.16
N GLU A 688 -6.94 48.47 12.59
CA GLU A 688 -7.68 48.34 11.34
C GLU A 688 -6.75 48.21 10.14
N GLU A 689 -5.67 48.99 10.09
CA GLU A 689 -4.65 48.91 9.05
C GLU A 689 -3.94 47.55 9.10
N MET A 690 -3.58 47.07 10.30
CA MET A 690 -3.05 45.72 10.48
C MET A 690 -4.04 44.61 10.12
N ARG A 691 -5.34 44.81 10.36
CA ARG A 691 -6.38 43.85 9.93
C ARG A 691 -6.53 43.85 8.41
N ALA A 692 -6.56 45.02 7.77
CA ALA A 692 -6.65 45.15 6.32
C ALA A 692 -5.43 44.56 5.62
N GLU A 693 -4.23 44.79 6.16
CA GLU A 693 -2.99 44.18 5.67
C GLU A 693 -3.00 42.66 5.88
N ALA A 694 -3.48 42.17 7.03
CA ALA A 694 -3.62 40.75 7.29
C ALA A 694 -4.64 40.07 6.35
N ASP A 695 -5.75 40.74 6.03
CA ASP A 695 -6.78 40.21 5.13
C ASP A 695 -6.33 40.24 3.65
N ALA A 696 -5.67 41.31 3.19
CA ALA A 696 -5.05 41.37 1.86
C ALA A 696 -3.93 40.32 1.69
N ARG A 697 -3.19 40.06 2.77
CA ARG A 697 -2.17 39.00 2.83
C ARG A 697 -2.80 37.61 2.80
N ARG A 698 -3.89 37.36 3.55
CA ARG A 698 -4.66 36.11 3.47
C ARG A 698 -5.14 35.84 2.05
N GLU A 699 -5.68 36.85 1.38
CA GLU A 699 -6.16 36.73 -0.01
C GLU A 699 -5.01 36.41 -0.97
N THR A 700 -3.84 37.04 -0.80
CA THR A 700 -2.65 36.74 -1.61
C THR A 700 -2.12 35.33 -1.36
N ILE A 701 -2.06 34.88 -0.11
CA ILE A 701 -1.67 33.51 0.27
C ILE A 701 -2.66 32.50 -0.31
N GLU A 702 -3.95 32.76 -0.22
CA GLU A 702 -5.00 31.89 -0.76
C GLU A 702 -4.89 31.76 -2.28
N ARG A 703 -4.63 32.86 -2.99
CA ARG A 703 -4.35 32.87 -4.43
C ARG A 703 -3.10 32.06 -4.79
N ILE A 704 -2.03 32.15 -4.01
CA ILE A 704 -0.80 31.37 -4.21
C ILE A 704 -1.02 29.87 -3.93
N ASN A 705 -1.91 29.55 -2.99
CA ASN A 705 -2.31 28.18 -2.64
C ASN A 705 -3.22 27.53 -3.68
N LYS A 706 -4.06 28.29 -4.41
CA LYS A 706 -4.96 27.74 -5.46
C LYS A 706 -4.25 26.89 -6.53
N ALA A 707 -2.94 27.09 -6.74
CA ALA A 707 -2.10 26.28 -7.63
C ALA A 707 -0.97 25.51 -6.91
N GLY A 708 -1.01 25.41 -5.58
CA GLY A 708 0.01 24.76 -4.75
C GLY A 708 0.20 23.28 -5.10
N TRP A 709 -0.88 22.58 -5.43
CA TRP A 709 -0.87 21.17 -5.82
C TRP A 709 -0.07 20.84 -7.10
N TRP A 710 0.04 21.76 -8.07
CA TRP A 710 0.85 21.57 -9.29
C TRP A 710 2.33 21.34 -8.98
N TRP A 711 2.81 21.85 -7.84
CA TRP A 711 4.18 21.63 -7.38
C TRP A 711 4.49 20.16 -7.09
N VAL A 712 3.52 19.44 -6.52
CA VAL A 712 3.70 18.01 -6.23
C VAL A 712 3.92 17.25 -7.54
N TYR A 713 3.12 17.58 -8.57
CA TYR A 713 3.31 17.02 -9.91
C TYR A 713 4.65 17.44 -10.53
N GLY A 714 5.06 18.70 -10.37
CA GLY A 714 6.35 19.20 -10.85
C GLY A 714 7.55 18.52 -10.19
N VAL A 715 7.54 18.30 -8.88
CA VAL A 715 8.61 17.61 -8.14
C VAL A 715 8.67 16.13 -8.50
N LEU A 716 7.52 15.45 -8.57
CA LEU A 716 7.46 14.04 -8.96
C LEU A 716 7.89 13.86 -10.42
N GLY A 717 7.45 14.74 -11.31
CA GLY A 717 7.85 14.77 -12.72
C GLY A 717 9.35 15.03 -12.88
N PHE A 718 9.88 16.01 -12.15
CA PHE A 718 11.32 16.28 -12.11
C PHE A 718 12.11 15.09 -11.58
N ALA A 719 11.70 14.48 -10.47
CA ALA A 719 12.38 13.31 -9.90
C ALA A 719 12.39 12.13 -10.88
N ALA A 720 11.29 11.92 -11.62
CA ALA A 720 11.21 10.93 -12.66
C ALA A 720 12.17 11.26 -13.82
N VAL A 721 12.17 12.49 -14.34
CA VAL A 721 12.98 12.92 -15.49
C VAL A 721 14.48 13.01 -15.17
N ALA A 722 14.85 13.59 -14.02
CA ALA A 722 16.22 13.80 -13.56
C ALA A 722 16.99 12.49 -13.36
N HIS A 723 16.27 11.37 -13.17
CA HIS A 723 16.86 10.07 -12.89
C HIS A 723 17.40 9.35 -14.14
N PHE A 724 16.96 9.71 -15.35
CA PHE A 724 17.31 9.01 -16.60
C PHE A 724 18.35 9.73 -17.48
N ARG A 725 19.27 10.43 -16.81
CA ARG A 725 20.45 11.10 -17.40
C ARG A 725 21.32 10.13 -18.22
N ARG A 726 21.87 10.63 -19.34
CA ARG A 726 22.82 9.98 -20.30
C ARG A 726 23.57 8.75 -19.75
N ARG A 727 23.22 7.51 -20.14
CA ARG A 727 24.15 6.36 -20.20
C ARG A 727 23.76 5.38 -21.32
N ARG A 728 24.75 4.74 -21.97
CA ARG A 728 24.56 3.66 -22.96
C ARG A 728 23.62 2.59 -22.37
N ALA A 729 22.82 1.94 -23.21
CA ALA A 729 21.90 0.92 -22.69
C ALA A 729 22.69 -0.21 -22.02
N PHE A 730 22.16 -0.65 -20.87
CA PHE A 730 22.66 -1.77 -20.06
C PHE A 730 24.14 -1.64 -19.71
N ASP A 731 24.40 -0.98 -18.58
CA ASP A 731 25.69 -0.86 -17.88
C ASP A 731 26.76 -1.90 -18.27
N ARG A 732 27.37 -1.72 -19.45
CA ARG A 732 28.50 -2.49 -19.95
C ARG A 732 29.70 -2.11 -19.11
N LEU A 733 30.33 -3.08 -18.45
CA LEU A 733 31.68 -2.85 -17.94
C LEU A 733 32.61 -2.86 -19.15
N ILE A 734 33.18 -1.69 -19.48
CA ILE A 734 34.26 -1.62 -20.44
C ILE A 734 35.45 -2.34 -19.78
N VAL A 735 35.77 -3.54 -20.25
CA VAL A 735 36.95 -4.30 -19.82
C VAL A 735 38.19 -3.42 -20.04
N ALA A 736 39.20 -3.52 -19.16
CA ALA A 736 40.42 -2.72 -19.28
C ALA A 736 41.04 -2.85 -20.69
N ASP A 737 41.00 -4.05 -21.26
CA ASP A 737 41.43 -4.39 -22.61
C ASP A 737 40.71 -3.59 -23.69
N GLU A 738 39.45 -3.19 -23.50
CA GLU A 738 38.72 -2.40 -24.51
C GLU A 738 39.13 -0.92 -24.50
N LYS A 739 39.70 -0.42 -23.38
CA LYS A 739 40.32 0.92 -23.30
C LYS A 739 41.75 0.90 -23.82
N GLU A 740 42.48 -0.19 -23.60
CA GLU A 740 43.81 -0.39 -24.19
C GLU A 740 43.69 -0.63 -25.69
N ALA A 741 42.81 -1.51 -26.15
CA ALA A 741 42.48 -1.71 -27.55
C ALA A 741 41.95 -0.43 -28.23
N LYS A 742 41.20 0.44 -27.55
CA LYS A 742 40.82 1.77 -28.10
C LYS A 742 41.96 2.78 -28.05
N LYS A 743 42.94 2.65 -27.16
CA LYS A 743 44.17 3.47 -27.16
C LYS A 743 45.14 3.00 -28.23
N GLU A 744 45.23 1.70 -28.45
CA GLU A 744 46.02 1.02 -29.48
C GLU A 744 45.40 1.23 -30.86
N ALA A 745 44.11 1.02 -31.04
CA ALA A 745 43.40 1.36 -32.28
C ALA A 745 43.45 2.87 -32.60
N LYS A 746 43.56 3.74 -31.59
CA LYS A 746 43.77 5.20 -31.80
C LYS A 746 45.25 5.57 -32.03
N LYS A 747 46.18 4.66 -31.72
CA LYS A 747 47.60 4.71 -32.11
C LYS A 747 47.79 4.13 -33.53
N GLU A 748 47.04 3.09 -33.89
CA GLU A 748 47.09 2.40 -35.19
C GLU A 748 46.26 3.11 -36.27
N SER A 749 45.13 3.76 -35.94
CA SER A 749 44.37 4.59 -36.90
C SER A 749 45.11 5.87 -37.31
N LYS A 750 46.33 6.08 -36.80
CA LYS A 750 47.25 7.13 -37.26
C LYS A 750 48.37 6.58 -38.15
N LYS A 751 48.39 5.28 -38.46
CA LYS A 751 49.53 4.66 -39.16
C LYS A 751 49.24 3.79 -40.38
N THR A 752 48.01 3.37 -40.67
CA THR A 752 47.81 2.55 -41.88
C THR A 752 46.40 2.62 -42.42
N SER A 753 46.28 3.20 -43.62
CA SER A 753 45.24 2.91 -44.58
C SER A 753 45.48 1.52 -45.18
N GLU A 754 44.38 0.86 -45.54
CA GLU A 754 44.24 -0.30 -46.43
C GLU A 754 44.44 -1.72 -45.87
N THR A 755 43.41 -2.53 -46.19
CA THR A 755 43.31 -3.99 -46.33
C THR A 755 42.83 -4.89 -45.17
N SER A 756 41.67 -5.51 -45.48
CA SER A 756 41.21 -6.87 -45.22
C SER A 756 40.40 -7.19 -43.94
N GLU A 757 39.22 -7.77 -44.22
CA GLU A 757 38.32 -8.49 -43.35
C GLU A 757 38.98 -9.77 -42.79
N LYS A 758 38.77 -10.06 -41.50
CA LYS A 758 38.13 -11.30 -41.00
C LYS A 758 38.06 -11.35 -39.47
N ASP A 759 36.99 -11.99 -39.00
CA ASP A 759 36.73 -12.52 -37.66
C ASP A 759 36.69 -11.54 -36.47
N GLY A 760 35.59 -10.79 -36.39
CA GLY A 760 35.16 -10.13 -35.17
C GLY A 760 34.56 -11.12 -34.18
N GLN A 761 35.39 -11.75 -33.33
CA GLN A 761 34.93 -12.19 -32.01
C GLN A 761 34.58 -10.92 -31.20
N GLU A 762 33.30 -10.57 -31.13
CA GLU A 762 32.82 -9.57 -30.18
C GLU A 762 33.20 -10.04 -28.76
N SER A 763 34.12 -9.31 -28.12
CA SER A 763 34.50 -9.50 -26.72
C SER A 763 33.24 -9.57 -25.85
N ALA A 764 33.09 -10.65 -25.07
CA ALA A 764 31.94 -10.86 -24.20
C ALA A 764 31.72 -9.67 -23.26
N VAL A 765 30.66 -8.90 -23.50
CA VAL A 765 30.32 -7.73 -22.71
C VAL A 765 29.87 -8.15 -21.30
N GLU A 766 30.66 -7.85 -20.28
CA GLU A 766 30.30 -8.12 -18.89
C GLU A 766 29.21 -7.14 -18.41
N ILE A 767 28.06 -7.68 -17.98
CA ILE A 767 26.91 -6.90 -17.49
C ILE A 767 27.09 -6.61 -16.01
N ALA A 768 27.07 -5.34 -15.63
CA ALA A 768 27.17 -4.94 -14.23
C ALA A 768 26.01 -5.50 -13.37
N SER A 769 26.36 -6.21 -12.31
CA SER A 769 25.42 -6.75 -11.32
C SER A 769 24.99 -5.69 -10.28
N PRO A 770 23.73 -5.69 -9.80
CA PRO A 770 22.62 -6.49 -10.29
C PRO A 770 22.02 -5.94 -11.59
N PRO A 771 21.42 -6.79 -12.44
CA PRO A 771 20.85 -6.36 -13.71
C PRO A 771 19.60 -5.50 -13.49
N LEU A 772 19.52 -4.39 -14.21
CA LEU A 772 18.39 -3.47 -14.14
C LEU A 772 17.23 -3.88 -15.04
N LEU A 773 16.02 -3.49 -14.65
CA LEU A 773 14.86 -3.47 -15.54
C LEU A 773 15.21 -2.75 -16.84
N SER A 774 14.74 -3.32 -17.94
CA SER A 774 15.02 -2.80 -19.27
C SER A 774 14.06 -1.70 -19.70
N GLY A 775 14.51 -0.88 -20.64
CA GLY A 775 13.76 0.28 -21.12
C GLY A 775 13.88 1.48 -20.17
N THR A 776 14.23 2.64 -20.72
CA THR A 776 14.29 3.88 -19.94
C THR A 776 12.89 4.33 -19.51
N LEU A 777 11.90 4.34 -20.42
CA LEU A 777 10.54 4.75 -20.08
C LEU A 777 9.88 3.83 -19.05
N THR A 778 10.07 2.51 -19.15
CA THR A 778 9.53 1.55 -18.17
C THR A 778 10.04 1.88 -16.77
N ARG A 779 11.35 2.12 -16.65
CA ARG A 779 11.96 2.52 -15.38
C ARG A 779 11.43 3.87 -14.89
N THR A 780 11.21 4.84 -15.80
CA THR A 780 10.62 6.14 -15.46
C THR A 780 9.20 6.00 -14.96
N ALA A 781 8.37 5.22 -15.64
CA ALA A 781 6.99 4.97 -15.26
C ALA A 781 6.89 4.23 -13.93
N VAL A 782 7.71 3.19 -13.72
CA VAL A 782 7.78 2.46 -12.45
C VAL A 782 8.22 3.39 -11.32
N LEU A 783 9.29 4.17 -11.51
CA LEU A 783 9.75 5.10 -10.50
C LEU A 783 8.70 6.18 -10.19
N GLY A 784 8.09 6.77 -11.21
CA GLY A 784 7.01 7.75 -11.05
C GLY A 784 5.83 7.19 -10.28
N LEU A 785 5.39 5.97 -10.62
CA LEU A 785 4.33 5.25 -9.90
C LEU A 785 4.70 5.01 -8.44
N MET A 786 5.92 4.55 -8.17
CA MET A 786 6.39 4.31 -6.80
C MET A 786 6.43 5.60 -5.99
N LEU A 787 6.99 6.68 -6.55
CA LEU A 787 7.06 7.97 -5.87
C LEU A 787 5.66 8.52 -5.59
N TYR A 788 4.76 8.44 -6.57
CA TYR A 788 3.38 8.87 -6.42
C TYR A 788 2.64 8.06 -5.35
N HIS A 789 2.77 6.73 -5.41
CA HIS A 789 2.12 5.84 -4.45
C HIS A 789 2.68 6.00 -3.04
N CYS A 790 4.00 6.04 -2.86
CA CYS A 790 4.62 6.29 -1.55
C CYS A 790 4.23 7.67 -1.00
N GLY A 791 4.14 8.70 -1.85
CA GLY A 791 3.61 10.01 -1.49
C GLY A 791 2.15 9.94 -1.00
N ALA A 792 1.31 9.18 -1.71
CA ALA A 792 -0.07 8.95 -1.33
C ALA A 792 -0.22 8.19 0.01
N VAL A 793 0.63 7.20 0.25
CA VAL A 793 0.67 6.47 1.53
C VAL A 793 1.13 7.40 2.64
N ALA A 794 2.22 8.14 2.46
CA ALA A 794 2.71 9.11 3.45
C ALA A 794 1.66 10.19 3.77
N ALA A 795 0.92 10.66 2.76
CA ALA A 795 -0.20 11.58 2.89
C ALA A 795 -1.30 11.04 3.83
N LEU A 796 -1.71 9.77 3.67
CA LEU A 796 -2.70 9.13 4.55
C LEU A 796 -2.24 9.10 6.01
N PHE A 797 -0.93 8.99 6.23
CA PHE A 797 -0.33 8.90 7.56
C PHE A 797 0.04 10.24 8.17
N THR A 798 -0.14 11.35 7.45
CA THR A 798 0.16 12.68 7.97
C THR A 798 -0.68 12.95 9.24
N PRO A 799 -0.06 13.23 10.41
CA PRO A 799 -0.76 13.30 11.71
C PRO A 799 -1.76 14.44 11.85
N THR A 800 -2.96 14.18 12.37
CA THR A 800 -4.09 15.14 12.45
C THR A 800 -3.93 16.25 13.49
N TYR A 801 -2.89 17.08 13.35
CA TYR A 801 -2.63 18.27 14.16
C TYR A 801 -2.93 19.56 13.38
N SER A 802 -3.31 20.62 14.10
CA SER A 802 -3.60 21.95 13.53
C SER A 802 -2.44 22.48 12.68
N VAL A 803 -1.19 22.25 13.11
CA VAL A 803 0.03 22.65 12.40
C VAL A 803 0.18 22.05 10.98
N THR A 804 -0.58 21.00 10.65
CA THR A 804 -0.58 20.34 9.33
C THR A 804 -1.84 20.62 8.51
N GLN A 805 -2.78 21.40 9.04
CA GLN A 805 -4.13 21.53 8.49
C GLN A 805 -4.15 22.28 7.14
N ALA A 806 -3.42 23.39 7.02
CA ALA A 806 -3.33 24.18 5.77
C ALA A 806 -2.91 23.35 4.54
N TRP A 807 -2.00 22.38 4.72
CA TRP A 807 -1.49 21.56 3.61
C TRP A 807 -2.27 20.27 3.38
N ARG A 808 -3.11 19.85 4.33
CA ARG A 808 -3.89 18.61 4.21
C ARG A 808 -4.89 18.64 3.06
N GLY A 809 -5.51 19.79 2.83
CA GLY A 809 -6.44 20.01 1.72
C GLY A 809 -5.75 19.76 0.38
N GLU A 810 -4.61 20.41 0.16
CA GLU A 810 -3.77 20.25 -1.03
C GLU A 810 -3.30 18.81 -1.23
N VAL A 811 -2.84 18.15 -0.17
CA VAL A 811 -2.42 16.75 -0.19
C VAL A 811 -3.58 15.82 -0.56
N SER A 812 -4.77 16.08 0.00
CA SER A 812 -6.00 15.34 -0.33
C SER A 812 -6.45 15.60 -1.77
N HIS A 813 -6.20 16.79 -2.33
CA HIS A 813 -6.49 17.09 -3.73
C HIS A 813 -5.64 16.25 -4.68
N VAL A 814 -4.32 16.17 -4.42
CA VAL A 814 -3.39 15.38 -5.24
C VAL A 814 -3.63 13.87 -5.08
N PHE A 815 -3.60 13.36 -3.85
CA PHE A 815 -3.56 11.91 -3.60
C PHE A 815 -4.91 11.31 -3.19
N GLY A 816 -5.92 12.12 -2.88
CA GLY A 816 -7.19 11.65 -2.33
C GLY A 816 -7.97 10.78 -3.32
N SER A 817 -8.05 11.17 -4.59
CA SER A 817 -8.72 10.35 -5.62
C SER A 817 -8.02 9.00 -5.78
N TRP A 818 -6.68 8.99 -5.81
CA TRP A 818 -5.87 7.78 -5.92
C TRP A 818 -6.07 6.82 -4.74
N THR A 819 -6.01 7.33 -3.50
CA THR A 819 -6.16 6.50 -2.30
C THR A 819 -7.58 5.99 -2.10
N ARG A 820 -8.59 6.77 -2.50
CA ARG A 820 -9.99 6.33 -2.52
C ARG A 820 -10.23 5.29 -3.60
N GLY A 821 -9.77 5.53 -4.83
CA GLY A 821 -10.02 4.63 -5.95
C GLY A 821 -9.29 3.29 -5.86
N LEU A 822 -8.06 3.28 -5.37
CA LEU A 822 -7.37 2.03 -5.05
C LEU A 822 -7.86 1.38 -3.74
N ASN A 823 -8.82 2.00 -3.05
CA ASN A 823 -9.37 1.55 -1.78
C ASN A 823 -8.33 1.41 -0.64
N VAL A 824 -7.12 1.98 -0.77
CA VAL A 824 -6.00 1.86 0.19
C VAL A 824 -6.05 2.86 1.36
N SER A 825 -7.16 3.58 1.52
CA SER A 825 -7.36 4.49 2.67
C SER A 825 -7.29 3.71 3.99
N GLN A 826 -6.42 4.14 4.90
CA GLN A 826 -6.12 3.43 6.14
C GLN A 826 -5.80 4.38 7.29
N SER A 827 -6.09 3.96 8.52
CA SER A 827 -5.79 4.71 9.75
C SER A 827 -5.29 3.77 10.85
N TRP A 828 -4.14 4.09 11.42
CA TRP A 828 -3.41 3.23 12.36
C TRP A 828 -3.28 3.87 13.75
N LYS A 829 -4.42 4.16 14.37
CA LYS A 829 -4.52 4.80 15.70
C LYS A 829 -4.84 3.76 16.80
N MET A 830 -4.18 2.60 16.76
CA MET A 830 -4.45 1.52 17.71
C MET A 830 -3.93 1.88 19.10
N PHE A 831 -4.82 1.87 20.09
CA PHE A 831 -4.52 2.23 21.48
C PHE A 831 -3.89 3.64 21.63
N SER A 832 -4.23 4.54 20.71
CA SER A 832 -3.77 5.93 20.69
C SER A 832 -4.93 6.90 21.00
N PRO A 833 -4.64 8.04 21.68
CA PRO A 833 -3.35 8.35 22.32
C PRO A 833 -3.09 7.49 23.56
N ASN A 834 -4.12 6.87 24.13
CA ASN A 834 -4.06 5.91 25.24
C ASN A 834 -4.99 4.71 24.97
N PRO A 835 -4.68 3.50 25.49
CA PRO A 835 -5.62 2.37 25.44
C PRO A 835 -6.87 2.61 26.33
N PRO A 836 -7.99 1.93 26.02
CA PRO A 836 -9.17 1.94 26.89
C PRO A 836 -8.87 1.38 28.29
N ARG A 837 -9.52 1.93 29.32
CA ARG A 837 -9.42 1.48 30.73
C ARG A 837 -10.65 0.68 31.20
N GLY A 838 -11.47 0.23 30.26
CA GLY A 838 -12.70 -0.50 30.53
C GLY A 838 -13.07 -1.41 29.37
N ASN A 839 -13.80 -2.47 29.68
CA ASN A 839 -14.36 -3.40 28.72
C ASN A 839 -15.80 -3.02 28.41
N THR A 840 -16.17 -3.17 27.15
CA THR A 840 -17.53 -2.91 26.66
C THR A 840 -17.99 -4.11 25.84
N PHE A 841 -19.18 -4.62 26.16
CA PHE A 841 -19.84 -5.72 25.47
C PHE A 841 -21.24 -5.30 25.04
N MET A 842 -21.83 -6.10 24.16
CA MET A 842 -23.18 -5.91 23.63
C MET A 842 -23.97 -7.18 23.88
N ARG A 843 -25.16 -7.04 24.44
CA ARG A 843 -26.14 -8.12 24.59
C ARG A 843 -27.37 -7.77 23.77
N THR A 844 -27.84 -8.74 22.99
CA THR A 844 -29.09 -8.65 22.23
C THR A 844 -30.15 -9.46 22.96
N ILE A 845 -31.31 -8.85 23.19
CA ILE A 845 -32.47 -9.49 23.79
C ILE A 845 -33.63 -9.33 22.81
N VAL A 846 -34.28 -10.42 22.47
CA VAL A 846 -35.52 -10.44 21.69
C VAL A 846 -36.66 -10.66 22.68
N ILE A 847 -37.68 -9.81 22.64
CA ILE A 847 -38.89 -9.95 23.43
C ILE A 847 -39.96 -10.50 22.50
N ASP A 848 -40.48 -11.68 22.82
CA ASP A 848 -41.51 -12.34 22.02
C ASP A 848 -42.89 -11.64 22.19
N GLU A 849 -43.93 -12.20 21.57
CA GLU A 849 -45.30 -11.67 21.69
C GLU A 849 -45.89 -11.80 23.11
N ASN A 850 -45.36 -12.72 23.92
CA ASN A 850 -45.78 -12.98 25.29
C ASN A 850 -44.99 -12.15 26.33
N ASP A 851 -44.21 -11.17 25.89
CA ASP A 851 -43.32 -10.36 26.72
C ASP A 851 -42.19 -11.16 27.41
N GLU A 852 -41.85 -12.35 26.90
CA GLU A 852 -40.74 -13.16 27.38
C GLU A 852 -39.39 -12.74 26.73
N PRO A 853 -38.35 -12.43 27.53
CA PRO A 853 -37.06 -11.99 27.00
C PRO A 853 -36.10 -13.15 26.72
N TYR A 854 -35.69 -13.29 25.46
CA TYR A 854 -34.72 -14.26 24.99
C TYR A 854 -33.38 -13.59 24.65
N MET A 855 -32.29 -14.02 25.29
CA MET A 855 -30.95 -13.60 24.88
C MET A 855 -30.54 -14.34 23.60
N VAL A 856 -30.36 -13.61 22.50
CA VAL A 856 -30.00 -14.20 21.20
C VAL A 856 -28.50 -14.00 20.92
N GLY A 857 -27.86 -15.08 20.47
CA GLY A 857 -26.43 -15.10 20.22
C GLY A 857 -25.59 -15.01 21.50
N ASN A 858 -24.31 -14.63 21.34
CA ASN A 858 -23.37 -14.56 22.46
C ASN A 858 -22.98 -13.10 22.76
N ASP A 859 -23.17 -12.66 24.00
CA ASP A 859 -22.79 -11.31 24.47
C ASP A 859 -21.29 -11.15 24.76
N GLN A 860 -20.53 -12.26 24.76
CA GLN A 860 -19.09 -12.33 25.00
C GLN A 860 -18.66 -11.89 26.41
N TYR A 861 -19.64 -11.55 27.26
CA TYR A 861 -19.46 -11.29 28.68
C TYR A 861 -19.72 -12.58 29.47
N THR A 862 -20.87 -13.21 29.22
CA THR A 862 -21.37 -14.40 29.91
C THR A 862 -20.61 -15.63 29.41
N ASN A 863 -20.66 -15.89 28.09
CA ASN A 863 -19.99 -17.02 27.46
C ASN A 863 -18.84 -16.56 26.56
N ARG A 864 -17.68 -17.22 26.65
CA ARG A 864 -16.46 -16.86 25.90
C ARG A 864 -15.86 -18.11 25.25
N PRO A 865 -16.46 -18.67 24.19
CA PRO A 865 -15.90 -19.82 23.50
C PRO A 865 -14.64 -19.38 22.74
N TYR A 866 -13.49 -19.98 23.08
CA TYR A 866 -12.21 -19.69 22.42
C TYR A 866 -11.69 -20.96 21.75
N VAL A 867 -11.74 -21.02 20.42
CA VAL A 867 -10.96 -22.01 19.66
C VAL A 867 -9.74 -21.31 19.10
N PHE A 868 -8.55 -21.84 19.37
CA PHE A 868 -7.26 -21.20 19.05
C PHE A 868 -7.12 -20.76 17.57
N TRP A 869 -7.80 -21.44 16.65
CA TRP A 869 -7.66 -21.24 15.20
C TRP A 869 -8.78 -20.40 14.55
N PHE A 870 -9.89 -20.14 15.25
CA PHE A 870 -11.05 -19.45 14.69
C PHE A 870 -11.31 -18.11 15.38
N ASN A 871 -11.34 -17.02 14.61
CA ASN A 871 -11.79 -15.71 15.07
C ASN A 871 -13.05 -15.30 14.31
N ASP A 872 -14.21 -15.54 14.90
CA ASP A 872 -15.53 -15.22 14.34
C ASP A 872 -15.80 -13.72 14.15
N ARG A 873 -15.04 -12.86 14.82
CA ARG A 873 -15.16 -11.40 14.81
C ARG A 873 -16.49 -10.84 15.37
N MET A 874 -17.34 -11.65 16.01
CA MET A 874 -18.57 -11.13 16.65
C MET A 874 -18.27 -10.04 17.66
N ARG A 875 -17.23 -10.23 18.47
CA ARG A 875 -16.74 -9.26 19.45
C ARG A 875 -16.41 -7.92 18.82
N LYS A 876 -15.75 -7.95 17.66
CA LYS A 876 -15.36 -6.73 16.93
C LYS A 876 -16.60 -5.98 16.45
N MET A 877 -17.55 -6.70 15.88
CA MET A 877 -18.80 -6.14 15.38
C MET A 877 -19.59 -5.49 16.53
N HIS A 878 -19.83 -6.24 17.61
CA HIS A 878 -20.49 -5.76 18.82
C HIS A 878 -19.84 -4.46 19.34
N ARG A 879 -18.53 -4.47 19.55
CA ARG A 879 -17.78 -3.29 20.03
C ARG A 879 -17.91 -2.09 19.10
N ARG A 880 -17.92 -2.31 17.78
CA ARG A 880 -18.08 -1.23 16.80
C ARG A 880 -19.50 -0.63 16.87
N MET A 881 -20.52 -1.48 16.92
CA MET A 881 -21.94 -1.08 16.97
C MET A 881 -22.27 -0.32 18.27
N VAL A 882 -21.92 -0.87 19.44
CA VAL A 882 -22.15 -0.13 20.70
C VAL A 882 -21.10 0.96 20.95
N GLY A 883 -20.13 1.15 20.06
CA GLY A 883 -19.04 2.13 20.20
C GLY A 883 -19.22 3.32 19.26
N LYS A 884 -18.37 3.38 18.23
CA LYS A 884 -18.27 4.51 17.28
C LYS A 884 -19.30 4.46 16.15
N SER A 885 -20.00 3.34 15.96
CA SER A 885 -20.89 3.12 14.82
C SER A 885 -22.28 2.67 15.25
N LYS A 886 -22.90 3.43 16.16
CA LYS A 886 -24.24 3.16 16.69
C LYS A 886 -25.33 3.08 15.62
N TRP A 887 -25.12 3.71 14.48
CA TRP A 887 -26.07 3.69 13.36
C TRP A 887 -26.37 2.27 12.83
N TYR A 888 -25.49 1.28 13.09
CA TYR A 888 -25.76 -0.13 12.77
C TYR A 888 -26.82 -0.79 13.66
N LEU A 889 -27.12 -0.23 14.84
CA LEU A 889 -27.98 -0.88 15.84
C LEU A 889 -29.42 -1.07 15.35
N LYS A 890 -29.96 -0.11 14.59
CA LYS A 890 -31.26 -0.27 13.92
C LYS A 890 -31.29 -1.50 13.01
N TYR A 891 -30.30 -1.61 12.13
CA TYR A 891 -30.15 -2.69 11.14
C TYR A 891 -29.87 -4.04 11.80
N TRP A 892 -29.18 -4.02 12.93
CA TRP A 892 -28.99 -5.18 13.79
C TRP A 892 -30.31 -5.67 14.38
N GLY A 893 -31.15 -4.75 14.88
CA GLY A 893 -32.50 -5.07 15.35
C GLY A 893 -33.37 -5.68 14.25
N GLN A 894 -33.41 -5.05 13.08
CA GLN A 894 -34.13 -5.55 11.90
C GLN A 894 -33.69 -6.96 11.50
N TYR A 895 -32.37 -7.20 11.48
CA TYR A 895 -31.82 -8.53 11.21
C TYR A 895 -32.33 -9.57 12.21
N HIS A 896 -32.33 -9.27 13.51
CA HIS A 896 -32.84 -10.20 14.51
C HIS A 896 -34.35 -10.40 14.47
N CYS A 897 -35.14 -9.40 14.08
CA CYS A 897 -36.58 -9.58 13.80
C CYS A 897 -36.78 -10.62 12.69
N ARG A 898 -36.07 -10.46 11.56
CA ARG A 898 -36.12 -11.41 10.43
C ARG A 898 -35.62 -12.80 10.82
N ASP A 899 -34.48 -12.83 11.50
CA ASP A 899 -33.85 -14.08 11.94
C ASP A 899 -34.75 -14.87 12.88
N TRP A 900 -35.45 -14.18 13.80
CA TRP A 900 -36.43 -14.79 14.67
C TRP A 900 -37.58 -15.39 13.86
N ALA A 901 -38.23 -14.62 13.00
CA ALA A 901 -39.33 -15.10 12.17
C ALA A 901 -38.93 -16.29 11.29
N PHE A 902 -37.71 -16.27 10.74
CA PHE A 902 -37.17 -17.38 9.95
C PHE A 902 -36.98 -18.69 10.73
N ASN A 903 -36.93 -18.64 12.06
CA ASN A 903 -36.79 -19.81 12.94
C ASN A 903 -38.07 -20.12 13.74
N HIS A 904 -39.13 -19.32 13.60
CA HIS A 904 -40.40 -19.45 14.33
C HIS A 904 -41.61 -19.32 13.38
N ASP A 905 -41.59 -20.07 12.28
CA ASP A 905 -42.72 -20.18 11.32
C ASP A 905 -43.32 -18.85 10.84
N GLY A 906 -42.49 -17.81 10.71
CA GLY A 906 -42.90 -16.48 10.25
C GLY A 906 -43.42 -15.55 11.33
N GLN A 907 -43.51 -15.99 12.59
CA GLN A 907 -43.93 -15.14 13.71
C GLN A 907 -42.84 -14.14 14.07
N LEU A 908 -43.19 -12.85 14.11
CA LEU A 908 -42.27 -11.79 14.50
C LEU A 908 -42.25 -11.61 16.02
N PRO A 909 -41.10 -11.29 16.62
CA PRO A 909 -41.08 -10.90 18.02
C PRO A 909 -41.62 -9.47 18.17
N LYS A 910 -42.01 -9.06 19.39
CA LYS A 910 -42.51 -7.72 19.68
C LYS A 910 -41.43 -6.64 19.46
N GLU A 911 -40.25 -6.86 20.04
CA GLU A 911 -39.13 -5.94 19.90
C GLU A 911 -37.76 -6.58 20.17
N VAL A 912 -36.72 -5.94 19.65
CA VAL A 912 -35.32 -6.28 19.91
C VAL A 912 -34.67 -5.18 20.73
N GLN A 913 -34.20 -5.51 21.92
CA GLN A 913 -33.45 -4.61 22.79
C GLN A 913 -31.95 -4.92 22.73
N VAL A 914 -31.14 -3.88 22.51
CA VAL A 914 -29.69 -3.97 22.58
C VAL A 914 -29.19 -3.27 23.82
N MET A 915 -28.46 -4.01 24.65
CA MET A 915 -27.85 -3.53 25.89
C MET A 915 -26.34 -3.40 25.74
N ARG A 916 -25.81 -2.28 26.23
CA ARG A 916 -24.37 -2.09 26.46
C ARG A 916 -24.01 -2.51 27.88
N LEU A 917 -23.05 -3.42 27.96
CA LEU A 917 -22.48 -3.95 29.19
C LEU A 917 -21.08 -3.36 29.37
N ASN A 918 -20.77 -2.77 30.53
CA ASN A 918 -19.46 -2.16 30.80
C ASN A 918 -18.86 -2.63 32.12
N THR A 919 -17.57 -2.99 32.10
CA THR A 919 -16.77 -3.29 33.29
C THR A 919 -15.46 -2.49 33.28
N GLY A 920 -14.98 -2.07 34.45
CA GLY A 920 -13.68 -1.38 34.58
C GLY A 920 -12.50 -2.34 34.50
N ILE A 921 -11.35 -1.86 34.01
CA ILE A 921 -10.07 -2.56 34.16
C ILE A 921 -9.35 -1.94 35.37
N PRO A 922 -8.96 -2.73 36.39
CA PRO A 922 -8.17 -2.24 37.52
C PRO A 922 -6.90 -1.54 37.06
N ALA A 923 -6.36 -0.64 37.87
CA ALA A 923 -5.04 -0.08 37.61
C ALA A 923 -3.96 -1.13 37.95
N PRO A 924 -2.82 -1.16 37.23
CA PRO A 924 -1.81 -2.21 37.38
C PRO A 924 -1.21 -2.27 38.80
N ASP A 925 -1.09 -1.13 39.47
CA ASP A 925 -0.63 -0.99 40.86
C ASP A 925 -1.62 -1.54 41.90
N LYS A 926 -2.90 -1.67 41.52
CA LYS A 926 -3.98 -2.16 42.39
C LYS A 926 -4.30 -3.63 42.18
N LEU A 927 -3.65 -4.30 41.23
CA LEU A 927 -3.88 -5.70 40.91
C LEU A 927 -3.06 -6.62 41.84
N LYS A 928 -3.62 -6.98 42.99
CA LYS A 928 -2.99 -7.90 43.96
C LYS A 928 -3.27 -9.38 43.68
N GLU A 929 -4.42 -9.67 43.10
CA GLU A 929 -4.90 -11.03 42.79
C GLU A 929 -5.48 -11.07 41.37
N PRO A 930 -5.58 -12.27 40.75
CA PRO A 930 -6.18 -12.42 39.43
C PRO A 930 -7.60 -11.84 39.40
N SER A 931 -7.80 -10.79 38.61
CA SER A 931 -9.07 -10.07 38.58
C SER A 931 -10.02 -10.67 37.54
N ASP A 932 -10.86 -11.62 37.96
CA ASP A 932 -11.92 -12.16 37.11
C ASP A 932 -12.86 -11.03 36.64
N PRO A 933 -12.92 -10.73 35.34
CA PRO A 933 -13.75 -9.65 34.84
C PRO A 933 -15.26 -9.82 35.06
N ARG A 934 -15.74 -11.07 35.24
CA ARG A 934 -17.16 -11.36 35.49
C ARG A 934 -17.60 -11.00 36.91
N LYS A 935 -16.64 -10.89 37.84
CA LYS A 935 -16.87 -10.51 39.24
C LYS A 935 -16.82 -9.00 39.46
N ARG A 936 -16.49 -8.22 38.42
CA ARG A 936 -16.39 -6.76 38.49
C ARG A 936 -17.78 -6.12 38.42
N THR A 937 -17.90 -4.90 38.96
CA THR A 937 -19.14 -4.12 38.86
C THR A 937 -19.55 -3.94 37.40
N LEU A 938 -20.68 -4.53 37.03
CA LEU A 938 -21.23 -4.50 35.67
C LEU A 938 -22.28 -3.37 35.56
N LYS A 939 -22.01 -2.40 34.70
CA LYS A 939 -23.00 -1.37 34.31
C LYS A 939 -23.75 -1.83 33.07
N ARG A 940 -25.09 -1.84 33.14
CA ARG A 940 -25.98 -2.21 32.03
C ARG A 940 -26.78 -0.99 31.60
N ASN A 941 -26.81 -0.69 30.30
CA ASN A 941 -27.63 0.39 29.76
C ASN A 941 -28.24 -0.08 28.44
N VAL A 942 -29.55 0.08 28.28
CA VAL A 942 -30.20 -0.09 26.97
C VAL A 942 -29.70 1.02 26.04
N VAL A 943 -29.25 0.66 24.84
CA VAL A 943 -28.71 1.61 23.87
C VAL A 943 -29.56 1.75 22.61
N GLU A 944 -30.37 0.75 22.29
CA GLU A 944 -31.31 0.74 21.18
C GLU A 944 -32.45 -0.20 21.52
N THR A 945 -33.69 0.20 21.23
CA THR A 945 -34.86 -0.68 21.19
C THR A 945 -35.49 -0.54 19.82
N TYR A 946 -35.62 -1.65 19.10
CA TYR A 946 -36.22 -1.69 17.78
C TYR A 946 -37.50 -2.52 17.82
N LYS A 947 -38.64 -1.90 17.53
CA LYS A 947 -39.92 -2.60 17.40
C LYS A 947 -39.98 -3.29 16.04
N CYS A 948 -40.20 -4.61 16.05
CA CYS A 948 -40.28 -5.37 14.81
C CYS A 948 -41.58 -5.05 14.07
N LYS A 949 -41.53 -5.12 12.74
CA LYS A 949 -42.63 -4.79 11.86
C LYS A 949 -42.71 -5.82 10.74
N ASP A 950 -43.90 -6.05 10.21
CA ASP A 950 -44.08 -6.93 9.05
C ASP A 950 -43.22 -6.50 7.85
N SER A 951 -43.00 -5.19 7.69
CA SER A 951 -42.12 -4.62 6.66
C SER A 951 -40.64 -5.02 6.79
N ASP A 952 -40.23 -5.59 7.92
CA ASP A 952 -38.86 -6.10 8.08
C ASP A 952 -38.63 -7.35 7.21
N ILE A 953 -39.68 -8.10 6.87
CA ILE A 953 -39.62 -9.26 5.99
C ILE A 953 -40.15 -8.87 4.62
N SER A 954 -39.29 -8.82 3.62
CA SER A 954 -39.73 -8.45 2.27
C SER A 954 -40.54 -9.58 1.60
N PRO A 955 -41.47 -9.25 0.69
CA PRO A 955 -42.20 -10.25 -0.10
C PRO A 955 -41.29 -11.26 -0.81
N GLU A 956 -40.12 -10.82 -1.30
CA GLU A 956 -39.14 -11.70 -1.95
C GLU A 956 -38.54 -12.71 -0.97
N MET A 957 -38.34 -12.32 0.30
CA MET A 957 -37.90 -13.24 1.35
C MET A 957 -38.97 -14.29 1.64
N LYS A 958 -40.24 -13.87 1.73
CA LYS A 958 -41.38 -14.78 1.93
C LYS A 958 -41.46 -15.82 0.80
N LEU A 959 -41.36 -15.37 -0.45
CA LEU A 959 -41.32 -16.24 -1.64
C LEU A 959 -40.19 -17.27 -1.56
N ARG A 960 -38.97 -16.85 -1.23
CA ARG A 960 -37.82 -17.78 -1.11
C ARG A 960 -38.00 -18.81 0.00
N ARG A 961 -38.77 -18.50 1.04
CA ARG A 961 -39.07 -19.40 2.15
C ARG A 961 -40.34 -20.24 1.94
N GLY A 962 -41.04 -20.05 0.82
CA GLY A 962 -42.31 -20.74 0.55
C GLY A 962 -43.46 -20.28 1.43
N TRP A 963 -43.39 -19.08 2.02
CA TRP A 963 -44.48 -18.51 2.81
C TRP A 963 -45.56 -17.90 1.90
N PRO A 964 -46.84 -17.98 2.27
CA PRO A 964 -47.92 -17.42 1.48
C PRO A 964 -47.79 -15.89 1.41
N LEU A 965 -47.96 -15.34 0.20
CA LEU A 965 -48.03 -13.90 0.00
C LEU A 965 -49.44 -13.40 0.23
N THR A 966 -49.57 -12.36 1.07
CA THR A 966 -50.81 -11.62 1.23
C THR A 966 -51.06 -10.69 0.04
N ASP A 967 -52.27 -10.19 -0.13
CA ASP A 967 -52.54 -9.19 -1.19
C ASP A 967 -51.80 -7.87 -0.94
N ALA A 968 -51.52 -7.54 0.33
CA ALA A 968 -50.65 -6.44 0.71
C ALA A 968 -49.21 -6.65 0.23
N ASP A 969 -48.68 -7.88 0.30
CA ASP A 969 -47.34 -8.22 -0.19
C ASP A 969 -47.26 -8.06 -1.72
N LYS A 970 -48.28 -8.52 -2.45
CA LYS A 970 -48.36 -8.35 -3.91
C LYS A 970 -48.44 -6.87 -4.30
N ALA A 971 -49.27 -6.09 -3.60
CA ALA A 971 -49.38 -4.65 -3.81
C ALA A 971 -48.05 -3.93 -3.50
N GLN A 972 -47.31 -4.37 -2.47
CA GLN A 972 -45.99 -3.85 -2.15
C GLN A 972 -44.98 -4.13 -3.28
N MET A 973 -44.96 -5.35 -3.84
CA MET A 973 -44.09 -5.69 -4.97
C MET A 973 -44.38 -4.82 -6.20
N GLU A 974 -45.66 -4.61 -6.53
CA GLU A 974 -46.04 -3.72 -7.62
C GLU A 974 -45.66 -2.26 -7.37
N ALA A 975 -45.86 -1.77 -6.15
CA ALA A 975 -45.48 -0.42 -5.76
C ALA A 975 -43.96 -0.21 -5.85
N GLU A 976 -43.18 -1.20 -5.43
CA GLU A 976 -41.72 -1.17 -5.53
C GLU A 976 -41.25 -1.21 -6.98
N ALA A 977 -41.86 -2.03 -7.84
CA ALA A 977 -41.57 -2.01 -9.29
C ALA A 977 -41.80 -0.62 -9.91
N ARG A 978 -42.92 0.04 -9.59
CA ARG A 978 -43.20 1.42 -10.04
C ARG A 978 -42.23 2.44 -9.46
N ARG A 979 -41.76 2.24 -8.24
CA ARG A 979 -40.76 3.10 -7.61
C ARG A 979 -39.39 2.95 -8.26
N ILE A 980 -38.98 1.72 -8.57
CA ILE A 980 -37.73 1.40 -9.27
C ILE A 980 -37.69 2.12 -10.63
N GLU A 981 -38.79 2.09 -11.39
CA GLU A 981 -38.86 2.80 -12.68
C GLU A 981 -38.69 4.32 -12.53
N ARG A 982 -39.41 4.94 -11.58
CA ARG A 982 -39.27 6.38 -11.29
C ARG A 982 -37.87 6.76 -10.82
N ALA A 983 -37.25 5.92 -10.00
CA ALA A 983 -35.88 6.13 -9.54
C ALA A 983 -34.87 6.00 -10.69
N ALA A 984 -35.11 5.09 -11.64
CA ALA A 984 -34.31 4.94 -12.84
C ALA A 984 -34.38 6.20 -13.70
N GLU A 985 -35.56 6.76 -13.93
CA GLU A 985 -35.75 8.02 -14.68
C GLU A 985 -34.97 9.19 -14.05
N GLY A 986 -35.10 9.38 -12.72
CA GLY A 986 -34.33 10.39 -11.99
C GLY A 986 -32.82 10.20 -12.12
N THR A 987 -32.36 8.94 -12.06
CA THR A 987 -30.94 8.60 -12.22
C THR A 987 -30.46 8.90 -13.64
N ARG A 988 -31.20 8.52 -14.69
CA ARG A 988 -30.89 8.86 -16.09
C ARG A 988 -30.72 10.37 -16.28
N ASN A 989 -31.67 11.16 -15.77
CA ASN A 989 -31.64 12.62 -15.86
C ASN A 989 -30.42 13.20 -15.13
N SER A 990 -30.16 12.75 -13.90
CA SER A 990 -28.99 13.21 -13.13
C SER A 990 -27.65 12.82 -13.77
N TRP A 991 -27.57 11.62 -14.34
CA TRP A 991 -26.37 11.11 -14.99
C TRP A 991 -26.09 11.84 -16.31
N ALA A 992 -27.13 12.16 -17.07
CA ALA A 992 -27.01 12.98 -18.28
C ALA A 992 -26.56 14.42 -17.97
N ALA A 993 -26.92 14.95 -16.80
CA ALA A 993 -26.59 16.30 -16.35
C ALA A 993 -25.25 16.42 -15.59
N ARG A 994 -24.41 15.37 -15.58
CA ARG A 994 -23.11 15.38 -14.89
C ARG A 994 -22.15 16.40 -15.50
N GLU A 995 -21.23 16.92 -14.68
CA GLU A 995 -20.20 17.90 -15.08
C GLU A 995 -18.78 17.31 -15.16
N ASP A 996 -18.61 16.02 -14.85
CA ASP A 996 -17.34 15.30 -14.97
C ASP A 996 -17.09 14.80 -16.41
N PHE A 997 -15.98 14.08 -16.63
CA PHE A 997 -15.56 13.66 -17.97
C PHE A 997 -16.64 12.79 -18.65
N GLY A 998 -17.24 13.30 -19.73
CA GLY A 998 -18.34 12.66 -20.47
C GLY A 998 -19.72 13.28 -20.24
N GLY A 999 -19.85 14.26 -19.34
CA GLY A 999 -21.07 15.04 -19.15
C GLY A 999 -21.14 16.31 -20.02
N LYS A 1000 -22.33 16.91 -20.13
CA LYS A 1000 -22.48 18.22 -20.79
C LYS A 1000 -22.07 19.31 -19.81
N PRO A 1001 -21.08 20.18 -20.13
CA PRO A 1001 -20.76 21.30 -19.27
C PRO A 1001 -21.99 22.18 -19.12
N LYS A 1002 -22.29 22.62 -17.89
CA LYS A 1002 -23.32 23.62 -17.66
C LYS A 1002 -23.01 24.82 -18.55
N ALA A 1003 -23.99 25.29 -19.33
CA ALA A 1003 -23.88 26.61 -19.94
C ALA A 1003 -23.60 27.57 -18.79
N LYS A 1004 -22.45 28.27 -18.82
CA LYS A 1004 -22.12 29.25 -17.78
C LYS A 1004 -23.30 30.21 -17.72
N GLU A 1005 -23.97 30.29 -16.57
CA GLU A 1005 -24.89 31.38 -16.35
C GLU A 1005 -24.10 32.68 -16.55
N PRO A 1006 -24.64 33.65 -17.31
CA PRO A 1006 -23.97 34.93 -17.49
C PRO A 1006 -23.65 35.51 -16.12
N THR A 1007 -22.40 35.89 -15.92
CA THR A 1007 -21.96 36.59 -14.71
C THR A 1007 -22.81 37.83 -14.49
N GLN A 1008 -22.93 38.33 -13.26
CA GLN A 1008 -23.74 39.52 -12.97
C GLN A 1008 -23.41 40.70 -13.90
N ARG A 1009 -22.12 40.88 -14.21
CA ARG A 1009 -21.64 41.86 -15.18
C ARG A 1009 -22.12 41.59 -16.62
N GLN A 1010 -22.20 40.34 -17.04
CA GLN A 1010 -22.75 39.94 -18.36
C GLN A 1010 -24.28 40.07 -18.40
N ARG A 1011 -24.98 39.87 -17.28
CA ARG A 1011 -26.42 40.14 -17.17
C ARG A 1011 -26.71 41.63 -17.25
N GLU A 1012 -25.86 42.46 -16.62
CA GLU A 1012 -25.93 43.92 -16.69
C GLU A 1012 -25.60 44.42 -18.11
N GLU A 1013 -24.55 43.91 -18.77
CA GLU A 1013 -24.23 44.23 -20.17
C GLU A 1013 -25.38 43.83 -21.13
N GLN A 1014 -25.96 42.63 -20.94
CA GLN A 1014 -27.12 42.18 -21.72
C GLN A 1014 -28.39 42.99 -21.45
N ALA A 1015 -28.58 43.50 -20.22
CA ALA A 1015 -29.68 44.40 -19.89
C ALA A 1015 -29.51 45.81 -20.48
N THR A 1016 -28.26 46.25 -20.72
CA THR A 1016 -27.96 47.55 -21.33
C THR A 1016 -27.91 47.54 -22.87
N ALA A 1017 -27.89 46.36 -23.50
CA ALA A 1017 -27.91 46.24 -24.95
C ALA A 1017 -29.32 46.56 -25.49
N LYS A 1018 -29.55 47.80 -25.95
CA LYS A 1018 -30.79 48.19 -26.63
C LYS A 1018 -31.08 47.27 -27.82
N PRO A 1019 -32.33 46.81 -28.02
CA PRO A 1019 -32.67 46.01 -29.19
C PRO A 1019 -32.50 46.87 -30.45
N LYS A 1020 -31.67 46.40 -31.39
CA LYS A 1020 -31.66 46.93 -32.74
C LYS A 1020 -33.00 46.58 -33.39
N PHE A 1021 -33.81 47.59 -33.68
CA PHE A 1021 -34.94 47.46 -34.58
C PHE A 1021 -34.41 47.10 -35.97
N GLU A 1022 -34.67 45.88 -36.42
CA GLU A 1022 -34.62 45.55 -37.85
C GLU A 1022 -35.96 45.94 -38.48
N PRO A 1023 -35.97 46.67 -39.62
CA PRO A 1023 -37.19 46.98 -40.33
C PRO A 1023 -37.69 45.72 -41.05
N GLN A 1024 -38.97 45.39 -40.87
CA GLN A 1024 -39.63 44.29 -41.56
C GLN A 1024 -39.47 44.39 -43.08
N LYS A 1025 -38.99 43.30 -43.69
CA LYS A 1025 -39.29 42.89 -45.06
C LYS A 1025 -39.55 41.40 -45.10
#